data_AF-A0A075ADG0-F1
#
_entry.id   AF-A0A075ADG0-F1
#
_cell.length_a   1.000
_cell.length_b   1.000
_cell.length_c   1.000
_cell.angle_alpha   90.00
_cell.angle_beta   90.00
_cell.angle_gamma   90.00
#
_symmetry.space_group_name_H-M   'P 1'
#
loop_
_entity.id
_entity.type
_entity.pdbx_description
1 polymer ?
#
loop_
_entity_poly.entity_id
_entity_poly.type
_entity_poly.pdbx_seq_one_letter_code
_entity_poly.pdbx_strand_id
1 'polypeptide(L)'
;MSGYKGMRLPSGSGLLLSFSDLRSPGRKEGTESVAVLIAQRYVVSPLSCFGYRRRIAEHLMTAPNVCLVTSTSEFHNLLGYCAAQNKLVIMDFFAECCQSCQWIAPYFHQLSQDFWPRDVLFAMVDCNRSQDLCVQEFVSVFPTFKLYKNRECVGTVRGADPLKLLQLLNKYATSPVVVQLRQCEDAQVRNVTARLLTHCLVNLLSTRAIVPTDTEDFHQMPRYFPGMLECLLFCGYAQRGDYLEPLPESSIDKNFVRMILDQLRPFSHEKPEAVVQPQSSSQPQPQHVLPPVDQFYAITSYKIRILRYLDPAAQSLARSFLPLDHLVELAAHKAECPIEQVKPRDFLHEMLRWFREEFFRWVEDFYCDICKAKMNLAEIAPPWGSEIEGDAQMVEVFRCPSGHSVHRFPRYNNPATLLQTRFGRCGEWTSCFILLLVSARRPSNVDGGRPWFPACRYISDLSDHVWCEIWLEDPDSGDYRWVHCDPSGEVDQPLLYECGWGKELQYVFAYTIPPLCFDFSDPQSLQAVDIQDVTWRYTRNFKEIISRRKYFSEGYLAAYLVNIHLTAVAAWNMKRSLVPGDDVQNPFSMHQVIRELCSFFKPPKAPERPLPGRRTGPLEWRRARGELGPGGVSAEPSWEGDNIVLEPSTEELKNGMFYLRYNSALDIYQRPFLNEGERTWTGQSSKNSDELIKHATDAGLSGWRSVANRWRNIDRKVEHDWKMVYLARKEGSPAHHEGIIEWKLRVPSEEYVIGKVSLFANLVSHSVDSMAVFTLCSGFDTESAEPAAGCSTATTSAAGISVPLSPGSDPLFSITQFQGCKQIALKGRLWTKTNSDEERNPVAWQQAQLFRQKHNDSGVWSLEWKVELVRKQSNPVEP
;
A
#
# COMPACT_ATOMS: atom_id res chain seq x y z
N MET A 1 -65.44 -50.49 -14.59
CA MET A 1 -64.64 -49.57 -13.76
C MET A 1 -63.50 -50.39 -13.19
N SER A 2 -62.30 -50.20 -13.75
CA SER A 2 -61.31 -51.26 -14.00
C SER A 2 -59.88 -50.72 -13.86
N GLY A 3 -58.96 -51.53 -13.30
CA GLY A 3 -57.50 -51.46 -13.49
C GLY A 3 -56.70 -50.88 -12.31
N TYR A 4 -56.35 -51.65 -11.27
CA TYR A 4 -55.10 -52.46 -11.05
C TYR A 4 -53.83 -51.62 -10.70
N LYS A 5 -53.30 -51.69 -9.46
CA LYS A 5 -52.17 -52.54 -8.95
C LYS A 5 -50.90 -52.37 -9.81
N GLY A 6 -49.74 -51.89 -9.35
CA GLY A 6 -48.93 -52.24 -8.18
C GLY A 6 -47.83 -53.24 -8.57
N MET A 7 -46.52 -52.92 -8.46
CA MET A 7 -45.42 -53.82 -8.02
C MET A 7 -43.99 -53.28 -8.24
N ARG A 8 -43.08 -53.83 -7.44
CA ARG A 8 -41.63 -53.58 -7.26
C ARG A 8 -40.74 -54.24 -8.35
N LEU A 9 -39.48 -53.76 -8.41
CA LEU A 9 -38.21 -54.30 -8.99
C LEU A 9 -38.04 -55.84 -8.84
N PRO A 10 -37.26 -56.60 -9.68
CA PRO A 10 -35.77 -56.50 -9.78
C PRO A 10 -35.01 -57.03 -11.06
N SER A 11 -33.69 -56.77 -11.08
CA SER A 11 -32.52 -57.56 -11.58
C SER A 11 -32.41 -58.15 -13.02
N GLY A 12 -31.36 -57.72 -13.75
CA GLY A 12 -30.20 -58.58 -14.15
C GLY A 12 -30.18 -59.36 -15.49
N SER A 13 -29.01 -59.30 -16.18
CA SER A 13 -28.50 -60.09 -17.34
C SER A 13 -29.10 -59.80 -18.73
N GLY A 14 -28.40 -59.54 -19.86
CA GLY A 14 -27.13 -59.98 -20.46
C GLY A 14 -27.53 -60.67 -21.79
N LEU A 15 -27.11 -60.34 -23.03
CA LEU A 15 -25.79 -60.28 -23.68
C LEU A 15 -26.04 -60.09 -25.21
N LEU A 16 -25.10 -59.42 -25.90
CA LEU A 16 -24.67 -59.54 -27.31
C LEU A 16 -25.67 -59.81 -28.45
N LEU A 17 -25.59 -59.03 -29.53
CA LEU A 17 -25.00 -59.46 -30.81
C LEU A 17 -24.90 -58.31 -31.85
N SER A 18 -23.93 -58.50 -32.74
CA SER A 18 -23.39 -57.67 -33.83
C SER A 18 -24.39 -56.97 -34.75
N PHE A 19 -23.93 -55.86 -35.35
CA PHE A 19 -24.35 -55.47 -36.70
C PHE A 19 -23.13 -55.21 -37.60
N SER A 20 -22.97 -56.12 -38.55
CA SER A 20 -22.23 -55.97 -39.79
C SER A 20 -23.16 -55.46 -40.90
N ASP A 21 -22.54 -54.81 -41.88
CA ASP A 21 -23.01 -54.49 -43.24
C ASP A 21 -23.99 -53.32 -43.44
N LEU A 22 -23.45 -52.23 -44.00
CA LEU A 22 -23.91 -51.68 -45.29
C LEU A 22 -22.78 -50.88 -45.95
N ARG A 23 -22.37 -51.34 -47.15
CA ARG A 23 -21.31 -50.80 -48.01
C ARG A 23 -21.71 -49.46 -48.64
N SER A 24 -20.74 -48.57 -48.80
CA SER A 24 -20.74 -47.53 -49.85
C SER A 24 -19.60 -47.80 -50.85
N PRO A 25 -19.77 -47.53 -52.16
CA PRO A 25 -18.73 -47.74 -53.15
C PRO A 25 -17.89 -46.47 -53.38
N GLY A 26 -16.58 -46.65 -53.49
CA GLY A 26 -15.76 -45.93 -54.46
C GLY A 26 -15.07 -44.63 -54.03
N ARG A 27 -13.74 -44.75 -53.95
CA ARG A 27 -12.68 -43.83 -54.42
C ARG A 27 -11.95 -42.89 -53.43
N LYS A 28 -10.64 -43.16 -53.45
CA LYS A 28 -9.44 -42.29 -53.39
C LYS A 28 -8.78 -42.09 -52.03
N GLU A 29 -7.66 -42.80 -51.92
CA GLU A 29 -6.56 -42.67 -50.96
C GLU A 29 -6.11 -41.22 -50.75
N GLY A 30 -5.77 -40.89 -49.51
CA GLY A 30 -5.01 -39.68 -49.16
C GLY A 30 -5.30 -39.18 -47.75
N THR A 31 -4.33 -39.41 -46.85
CA THR A 31 -4.16 -38.76 -45.53
C THR A 31 -5.25 -39.02 -44.48
N GLU A 32 -5.12 -40.12 -43.74
CA GLU A 32 -5.76 -40.24 -42.43
C GLU A 32 -5.13 -39.25 -41.43
N SER A 33 -6.00 -38.50 -40.75
CA SER A 33 -5.64 -37.48 -39.77
C SER A 33 -5.08 -38.12 -38.49
N VAL A 34 -3.89 -37.68 -38.09
CA VAL A 34 -3.15 -38.06 -36.87
C VAL A 34 -3.96 -37.81 -35.57
N ALA A 35 -5.08 -37.08 -35.64
CA ALA A 35 -5.94 -36.75 -34.51
C ALA A 35 -6.67 -37.96 -33.87
N VAL A 36 -6.76 -39.11 -34.54
CA VAL A 36 -7.52 -40.27 -34.02
C VAL A 36 -6.64 -41.30 -33.28
N LEU A 37 -5.30 -41.23 -33.41
CA LEU A 37 -4.39 -42.23 -32.83
C LEU A 37 -3.95 -41.95 -31.38
N ILE A 38 -4.26 -40.78 -30.81
CA ILE A 38 -3.76 -40.37 -29.48
C ILE A 38 -4.75 -40.71 -28.34
N ALA A 39 -6.01 -41.04 -28.64
CA ALA A 39 -7.05 -41.22 -27.62
C ALA A 39 -7.14 -42.64 -26.99
N GLN A 40 -6.27 -43.59 -27.35
CA GLN A 40 -6.35 -44.97 -26.84
C GLN A 40 -5.00 -45.53 -26.39
N ARG A 41 -4.56 -45.17 -25.19
CA ARG A 41 -3.74 -46.03 -24.31
C ARG A 41 -3.55 -45.35 -22.95
N TYR A 42 -3.37 -46.16 -21.90
CA TYR A 42 -3.10 -45.85 -20.48
C TYR A 42 -4.30 -45.98 -19.53
N VAL A 43 -4.59 -47.24 -19.18
CA VAL A 43 -5.15 -47.64 -17.88
C VAL A 43 -3.98 -48.18 -17.06
N VAL A 44 -3.72 -47.63 -15.87
CA VAL A 44 -2.82 -48.22 -14.85
C VAL A 44 -3.52 -48.22 -13.49
N SER A 45 -3.47 -49.38 -12.82
CA SER A 45 -4.16 -49.72 -11.57
C SER A 45 -3.55 -49.09 -10.29
N PRO A 46 -4.28 -49.03 -9.15
CA PRO A 46 -3.94 -48.18 -8.01
C PRO A 46 -3.42 -48.95 -6.78
N LEU A 47 -2.34 -48.49 -6.13
CA LEU A 47 -2.04 -48.79 -4.72
C LEU A 47 -1.37 -47.61 -3.97
N SER A 48 -2.05 -47.19 -2.88
CA SER A 48 -1.66 -46.50 -1.63
C SER A 48 -0.62 -45.36 -1.58
N CYS A 49 -1.06 -44.11 -1.38
CA CYS A 49 -0.88 -43.25 -0.17
C CYS A 49 -1.25 -41.75 -0.44
N PHE A 50 -2.08 -41.16 0.44
CA PHE A 50 -2.39 -39.72 0.64
C PHE A 50 -2.87 -38.82 -0.54
N GLY A 51 -4.18 -38.89 -0.82
CA GLY A 51 -5.18 -37.79 -0.74
C GLY A 51 -5.09 -36.47 -1.56
N TYR A 52 -3.92 -35.85 -1.75
CA TYR A 52 -3.85 -34.48 -2.32
C TYR A 52 -2.94 -34.36 -3.55
N ARG A 53 -2.20 -35.42 -3.90
CA ARG A 53 -1.17 -35.40 -4.96
C ARG A 53 -1.67 -35.76 -6.37
N ARG A 54 -2.97 -36.08 -6.57
CA ARG A 54 -3.50 -36.60 -7.85
C ARG A 54 -4.20 -35.60 -8.77
N ARG A 55 -4.66 -34.45 -8.25
CA ARG A 55 -5.62 -33.60 -8.99
C ARG A 55 -5.03 -32.89 -10.21
N ILE A 56 -3.74 -32.55 -10.22
CA ILE A 56 -3.14 -31.78 -11.32
C ILE A 56 -2.97 -32.63 -12.58
N ALA A 57 -2.46 -33.86 -12.43
CA ALA A 57 -2.33 -34.79 -13.54
C ALA A 57 -3.71 -35.18 -14.11
N GLU A 58 -4.72 -35.38 -13.26
CA GLU A 58 -6.09 -35.69 -13.71
C GLU A 58 -6.80 -34.49 -14.37
N HIS A 59 -6.65 -33.27 -13.83
CA HIS A 59 -7.31 -32.05 -14.35
C HIS A 59 -6.68 -31.53 -15.65
N LEU A 60 -5.36 -31.73 -15.84
CA LEU A 60 -4.65 -31.34 -17.06
C LEU A 60 -4.76 -32.40 -18.17
N MET A 61 -4.85 -33.69 -17.83
CA MET A 61 -5.14 -34.75 -18.81
C MET A 61 -6.58 -34.71 -19.35
N THR A 62 -7.46 -33.86 -18.79
CA THR A 62 -8.81 -33.59 -19.30
C THR A 62 -8.92 -32.32 -20.15
N ALA A 63 -7.83 -31.57 -20.36
CA ALA A 63 -7.83 -30.33 -21.16
C ALA A 63 -7.81 -30.65 -22.67
N PRO A 64 -8.80 -30.21 -23.47
CA PRO A 64 -8.91 -30.60 -24.88
C PRO A 64 -7.79 -30.03 -25.80
N ASN A 65 -7.06 -29.00 -25.35
CA ASN A 65 -6.10 -28.26 -26.19
C ASN A 65 -4.64 -28.29 -25.66
N VAL A 66 -4.33 -29.15 -24.69
CA VAL A 66 -2.97 -29.29 -24.12
C VAL A 66 -2.46 -30.71 -24.31
N CYS A 67 -1.32 -30.87 -24.98
CA CYS A 67 -0.71 -32.18 -25.24
C CYS A 67 0.34 -32.52 -24.18
N LEU A 68 0.30 -33.72 -23.60
CA LEU A 68 1.38 -34.20 -22.74
C LEU A 68 2.47 -34.86 -23.61
N VAL A 69 3.71 -34.43 -23.48
CA VAL A 69 4.88 -34.99 -24.16
C VAL A 69 5.67 -35.82 -23.16
N THR A 70 5.79 -37.11 -23.44
CA THR A 70 6.35 -38.11 -22.52
C THR A 70 7.71 -38.67 -22.93
N SER A 71 8.16 -38.38 -24.16
CA SER A 71 9.43 -38.86 -24.72
C SER A 71 10.08 -37.87 -25.69
N THR A 72 11.40 -37.98 -25.86
CA THR A 72 12.16 -37.17 -26.83
C THR A 72 11.69 -37.37 -28.27
N SER A 73 11.28 -38.59 -28.63
CA SER A 73 10.68 -38.88 -29.95
C SER A 73 9.36 -38.14 -30.16
N GLU A 74 8.50 -38.11 -29.13
CA GLU A 74 7.21 -37.41 -29.18
C GLU A 74 7.40 -35.89 -29.27
N PHE A 75 8.38 -35.35 -28.55
CA PHE A 75 8.80 -33.96 -28.66
C PHE A 75 9.19 -33.58 -30.11
N HIS A 76 10.07 -34.34 -30.74
CA HIS A 76 10.49 -34.06 -32.13
C HIS A 76 9.38 -34.27 -33.15
N ASN A 77 8.51 -35.26 -32.94
CA ASN A 77 7.34 -35.48 -33.81
C ASN A 77 6.34 -34.33 -33.73
N LEU A 78 6.07 -33.82 -32.52
CA LEU A 78 5.18 -32.67 -32.31
C LEU A 78 5.72 -31.41 -32.99
N LEU A 79 7.02 -31.12 -32.81
CA LEU A 79 7.68 -30.01 -33.51
C LEU A 79 7.65 -30.20 -35.04
N GLY A 80 7.82 -31.43 -35.53
CA GLY A 80 7.73 -31.77 -36.94
C GLY A 80 6.34 -31.53 -37.53
N TYR A 81 5.30 -31.96 -36.83
CA TYR A 81 3.90 -31.77 -37.21
C TYR A 81 3.50 -30.30 -37.23
N CYS A 82 3.83 -29.55 -36.18
CA CYS A 82 3.50 -28.13 -36.10
C CYS A 82 4.26 -27.30 -37.13
N ALA A 83 5.53 -27.63 -37.43
CA ALA A 83 6.28 -27.01 -38.52
C ALA A 83 5.63 -27.25 -39.89
N ALA A 84 5.15 -28.47 -40.16
CA ALA A 84 4.45 -28.79 -41.42
C ALA A 84 3.13 -28.02 -41.58
N GLN A 85 2.47 -27.67 -40.47
CA GLN A 85 1.23 -26.88 -40.45
C GLN A 85 1.45 -25.38 -40.22
N ASN A 86 2.70 -24.92 -40.15
CA ASN A 86 3.06 -23.53 -39.82
C ASN A 86 2.43 -23.03 -38.50
N LYS A 87 2.30 -23.92 -37.51
CA LYS A 87 1.78 -23.62 -36.16
C LYS A 87 2.91 -23.40 -35.16
N LEU A 88 2.64 -22.59 -34.14
CA LEU A 88 3.52 -22.41 -32.99
C LEU A 88 3.26 -23.50 -31.94
N VAL A 89 4.29 -23.84 -31.17
CA VAL A 89 4.15 -24.72 -30.00
C VAL A 89 4.76 -24.07 -28.79
N ILE A 90 3.97 -23.86 -27.74
CA ILE A 90 4.47 -23.46 -26.42
C ILE A 90 4.55 -24.68 -25.51
N MET A 91 5.73 -24.93 -24.94
CA MET A 91 5.98 -26.07 -24.07
C MET A 91 6.21 -25.60 -22.63
N ASP A 92 5.46 -26.16 -21.68
CA ASP A 92 5.69 -26.02 -20.24
C ASP A 92 6.53 -27.20 -19.73
N PHE A 93 7.78 -26.94 -19.35
CA PHE A 93 8.64 -27.88 -18.66
C PHE A 93 8.42 -27.75 -17.15
N PHE A 94 7.72 -28.74 -16.57
CA PHE A 94 7.24 -28.69 -15.19
C PHE A 94 7.73 -29.88 -14.36
N ALA A 95 7.53 -29.81 -13.04
CA ALA A 95 7.76 -30.92 -12.11
C ALA A 95 6.57 -31.08 -11.15
N GLU A 96 6.13 -32.31 -10.88
CA GLU A 96 4.92 -32.61 -10.11
C GLU A 96 4.91 -32.01 -8.67
N CYS A 97 6.09 -31.89 -8.05
CA CYS A 97 6.26 -31.34 -6.69
C CYS A 97 6.65 -29.85 -6.66
N CYS A 98 6.52 -29.12 -7.78
CA CYS A 98 6.88 -27.71 -7.86
C CYS A 98 5.66 -26.79 -7.69
N GLN A 99 5.58 -26.06 -6.58
CA GLN A 99 4.43 -25.19 -6.28
C GLN A 99 4.22 -24.07 -7.30
N SER A 100 5.30 -23.51 -7.86
CA SER A 100 5.23 -22.51 -8.93
C SER A 100 4.60 -23.07 -10.22
N CYS A 101 4.85 -24.35 -10.55
CA CYS A 101 4.19 -25.03 -11.66
C CYS A 101 2.69 -25.19 -11.40
N GLN A 102 2.30 -25.55 -10.16
CA GLN A 102 0.90 -25.72 -9.79
C GLN A 102 0.13 -24.40 -9.86
N TRP A 103 0.78 -23.29 -9.47
CA TRP A 103 0.17 -21.97 -9.47
C TRP A 103 -0.13 -21.44 -10.87
N ILE A 104 0.79 -21.62 -11.83
CA ILE A 104 0.62 -21.10 -13.20
C ILE A 104 -0.17 -22.03 -14.13
N ALA A 105 -0.31 -23.32 -13.78
CA ALA A 105 -0.99 -24.31 -14.62
C ALA A 105 -2.44 -23.91 -15.03
N PRO A 106 -3.31 -23.35 -14.16
CA PRO A 106 -4.64 -22.88 -14.57
C PRO A 106 -4.57 -21.76 -15.60
N TYR A 107 -3.58 -20.86 -15.48
CA TYR A 107 -3.38 -19.77 -16.42
C TYR A 107 -2.82 -20.26 -17.76
N PHE A 108 -1.87 -21.20 -17.73
CA PHE A 108 -1.37 -21.87 -18.95
C PHE A 108 -2.51 -22.58 -19.68
N HIS A 109 -3.44 -23.21 -18.94
CA HIS A 109 -4.63 -23.81 -19.51
C HIS A 109 -5.58 -22.77 -20.13
N GLN A 110 -5.84 -21.65 -19.44
CA GLN A 110 -6.65 -20.56 -20.00
C GLN A 110 -6.05 -20.02 -21.30
N LEU A 111 -4.73 -19.77 -21.33
CA LEU A 111 -4.02 -19.34 -22.54
C LEU A 111 -4.14 -20.37 -23.68
N SER A 112 -4.20 -21.67 -23.37
CA SER A 112 -4.39 -22.70 -24.39
C SER A 112 -5.75 -22.58 -25.09
N GLN A 113 -6.77 -22.03 -24.42
CA GLN A 113 -8.08 -21.78 -25.02
C GLN A 113 -8.05 -20.48 -25.85
N ASP A 114 -7.48 -19.41 -25.29
CA ASP A 114 -7.44 -18.09 -25.91
C ASP A 114 -6.58 -18.05 -27.19
N PHE A 115 -5.49 -18.83 -27.22
CA PHE A 115 -4.54 -18.86 -28.33
C PHE A 115 -4.75 -20.03 -29.29
N TRP A 116 -5.68 -20.94 -29.00
CA TRP A 116 -6.06 -22.02 -29.93
C TRP A 116 -6.51 -21.50 -31.31
N PRO A 117 -7.37 -20.46 -31.41
CA PRO A 117 -7.76 -19.87 -32.68
C PRO A 117 -6.62 -19.11 -33.40
N ARG A 118 -5.48 -18.89 -32.71
CA ARG A 118 -4.36 -18.06 -33.15
C ARG A 118 -3.15 -18.89 -33.61
N ASP A 119 -3.38 -20.14 -34.02
CA ASP A 119 -2.39 -21.10 -34.52
C ASP A 119 -1.30 -21.49 -33.50
N VAL A 120 -1.63 -21.48 -32.20
CA VAL A 120 -0.71 -21.91 -31.13
C VAL A 120 -1.20 -23.20 -30.48
N LEU A 121 -0.31 -24.19 -30.42
CA LEU A 121 -0.53 -25.45 -29.71
C LEU A 121 0.21 -25.43 -28.36
N PHE A 122 -0.43 -25.95 -27.32
CA PHE A 122 0.12 -26.00 -25.97
C PHE A 122 0.54 -27.42 -25.64
N ALA A 123 1.72 -27.57 -25.09
CA ALA A 123 2.25 -28.86 -24.67
C ALA A 123 2.93 -28.77 -23.30
N MET A 124 3.00 -29.90 -22.60
CA MET A 124 3.64 -30.01 -21.29
C MET A 124 4.63 -31.17 -21.27
N VAL A 125 5.75 -30.99 -20.58
CA VAL A 125 6.80 -32.00 -20.39
C VAL A 125 7.04 -32.17 -18.90
N ASP A 126 6.80 -33.37 -18.38
CA ASP A 126 7.12 -33.70 -16.99
C ASP A 126 8.62 -34.03 -16.86
N CYS A 127 9.38 -33.10 -16.29
CA CYS A 127 10.81 -33.25 -16.13
C CYS A 127 11.22 -34.28 -15.06
N ASN A 128 10.29 -34.75 -14.21
CA ASN A 128 10.57 -35.88 -13.34
C ASN A 128 10.64 -37.20 -14.13
N ARG A 129 9.91 -37.30 -15.24
CA ARG A 129 9.81 -38.51 -16.08
C ARG A 129 10.68 -38.47 -17.32
N SER A 130 10.98 -37.28 -17.85
CA SER A 130 11.75 -37.07 -19.08
C SER A 130 13.01 -36.23 -18.84
N GLN A 131 13.86 -36.67 -17.90
CA GLN A 131 15.06 -35.93 -17.46
C GLN A 131 16.03 -35.63 -18.61
N ASP A 132 16.28 -36.60 -19.49
CA ASP A 132 17.18 -36.43 -20.65
C ASP A 132 16.72 -35.30 -21.58
N LEU A 133 15.41 -35.19 -21.82
CA LEU A 133 14.83 -34.12 -22.64
C LEU A 133 14.97 -32.76 -21.95
N CYS A 134 14.76 -32.68 -20.64
CA CYS A 134 14.89 -31.41 -19.90
C CYS A 134 16.36 -30.95 -19.81
N VAL A 135 17.32 -31.87 -19.73
CA VAL A 135 18.76 -31.57 -19.82
C VAL A 135 19.13 -31.12 -21.22
N GLN A 136 18.68 -31.83 -22.26
CA GLN A 136 18.90 -31.46 -23.66
C GLN A 136 18.35 -30.07 -23.98
N GLU A 137 17.20 -29.72 -23.39
CA GLU A 137 16.56 -28.42 -23.52
C GLU A 137 17.07 -27.37 -22.51
N PHE A 138 18.15 -27.61 -21.80
CA PHE A 138 18.77 -26.64 -20.87
C PHE A 138 17.78 -26.06 -19.83
N VAL A 139 16.86 -26.88 -19.33
CA VAL A 139 15.90 -26.48 -18.30
C VAL A 139 16.60 -26.49 -16.94
N SER A 140 16.76 -25.32 -16.33
CA SER A 140 17.45 -25.16 -15.04
C SER A 140 16.53 -24.75 -13.88
N VAL A 141 15.31 -24.30 -14.18
CA VAL A 141 14.32 -23.81 -13.20
C VAL A 141 12.93 -24.24 -13.64
N PHE A 142 12.04 -24.55 -12.69
CA PHE A 142 10.65 -24.94 -12.99
C PHE A 142 9.66 -23.86 -12.51
N PRO A 143 8.58 -23.59 -13.26
CA PRO A 143 8.38 -24.00 -14.65
C PRO A 143 9.33 -23.26 -15.60
N THR A 144 9.64 -23.84 -16.75
CA THR A 144 10.25 -23.12 -17.87
C THR A 144 9.37 -23.27 -19.08
N PHE A 145 8.99 -22.15 -19.70
CA PHE A 145 8.22 -22.15 -20.94
C PHE A 145 9.12 -21.90 -22.13
N LYS A 146 8.95 -22.67 -23.21
CA LYS A 146 9.67 -22.46 -24.47
C LYS A 146 8.72 -22.43 -25.65
N LEU A 147 8.83 -21.39 -26.48
CA LEU A 147 8.06 -21.24 -27.70
C LEU A 147 8.89 -21.71 -28.89
N TYR A 148 8.31 -22.58 -29.72
CA TYR A 148 8.94 -23.12 -30.91
C TYR A 148 8.20 -22.69 -32.19
N LYS A 149 8.97 -22.37 -33.22
CA LYS A 149 8.52 -22.11 -34.60
C LYS A 149 9.47 -22.82 -35.55
N ASN A 150 8.96 -23.56 -36.54
CA ASN A 150 9.78 -24.29 -37.52
C ASN A 150 10.87 -25.18 -36.88
N ARG A 151 10.55 -25.84 -35.76
CA ARG A 151 11.46 -26.68 -34.96
C ARG A 151 12.56 -25.94 -34.20
N GLU A 152 12.59 -24.61 -34.25
CA GLU A 152 13.56 -23.79 -33.52
C GLU A 152 12.90 -23.10 -32.32
N CYS A 153 13.63 -23.00 -31.20
CA CYS A 153 13.18 -22.27 -30.02
C CYS A 153 13.32 -20.75 -30.26
N VAL A 154 12.21 -20.05 -30.39
CA VAL A 154 12.15 -18.60 -30.67
C VAL A 154 12.02 -17.74 -29.41
N GLY A 155 11.77 -18.35 -28.25
CA GLY A 155 11.81 -17.65 -26.96
C GLY A 155 11.66 -18.58 -25.76
N THR A 156 12.16 -18.13 -24.61
CA THR A 156 12.16 -18.89 -23.35
C THR A 156 11.77 -17.98 -22.19
N VAL A 157 10.89 -18.45 -21.33
CA VAL A 157 10.49 -17.81 -20.07
C VAL A 157 10.84 -18.76 -18.94
N ARG A 158 11.63 -18.30 -17.97
CA ARG A 158 12.03 -19.10 -16.81
C ARG A 158 11.23 -18.64 -15.59
N GLY A 159 10.72 -19.60 -14.82
CA GLY A 159 9.87 -19.36 -13.66
C GLY A 159 8.40 -19.14 -14.04
N ALA A 160 7.55 -19.14 -13.01
CA ALA A 160 6.12 -18.88 -13.15
C ALA A 160 5.86 -17.38 -13.37
N ASP A 161 6.07 -16.92 -14.60
CA ASP A 161 5.91 -15.54 -15.03
C ASP A 161 4.80 -15.43 -16.11
N PRO A 162 3.53 -15.23 -15.71
CA PRO A 162 2.37 -15.13 -16.61
C PRO A 162 2.51 -14.04 -17.67
N LEU A 163 3.24 -12.98 -17.32
CA LEU A 163 3.40 -11.78 -18.12
C LEU A 163 4.34 -12.02 -19.29
N LYS A 164 5.56 -12.47 -18.99
CA LYS A 164 6.53 -12.82 -20.03
C LYS A 164 6.00 -13.92 -20.95
N LEU A 165 5.22 -14.86 -20.39
CA LEU A 165 4.56 -15.91 -21.18
C LEU A 165 3.54 -15.32 -22.18
N LEU A 166 2.65 -14.45 -21.72
CA LEU A 166 1.65 -13.80 -22.59
C LEU A 166 2.31 -12.90 -23.65
N GLN A 167 3.34 -12.14 -23.27
CA GLN A 167 4.12 -11.32 -24.19
C GLN A 167 4.79 -12.16 -25.28
N LEU A 168 5.42 -13.27 -24.89
CA LEU A 168 6.06 -14.19 -25.82
C LEU A 168 5.04 -14.75 -26.83
N LEU A 169 3.85 -15.14 -26.37
CA LEU A 169 2.79 -15.62 -27.26
C LEU A 169 2.28 -14.54 -28.21
N ASN A 170 1.97 -13.34 -27.70
CA ASN A 170 1.46 -12.23 -28.52
C ASN A 170 2.45 -11.74 -29.58
N LYS A 171 3.75 -11.87 -29.33
CA LYS A 171 4.80 -11.48 -30.28
C LYS A 171 4.81 -12.34 -31.55
N TYR A 172 4.45 -13.62 -31.45
CA TYR A 172 4.58 -14.57 -32.57
C TYR A 172 3.24 -15.11 -33.09
N ALA A 173 2.19 -15.15 -32.26
CA ALA A 173 0.90 -15.71 -32.63
C ALA A 173 0.17 -14.90 -33.71
N THR A 174 -0.74 -15.56 -34.42
CA THR A 174 -1.58 -14.89 -35.44
C THR A 174 -2.38 -13.75 -34.80
N SER A 175 -2.45 -12.60 -35.49
CA SER A 175 -3.18 -11.43 -34.99
C SER A 175 -4.69 -11.73 -34.84
N PRO A 176 -5.35 -11.29 -33.76
CA PRO A 176 -6.80 -11.48 -33.57
C PRO A 176 -7.64 -11.01 -34.76
N VAL A 177 -7.25 -9.93 -35.43
CA VAL A 177 -7.94 -9.42 -36.63
C VAL A 177 -7.83 -10.37 -37.81
N VAL A 178 -6.70 -11.05 -37.96
CA VAL A 178 -6.50 -12.05 -39.02
C VAL A 178 -7.36 -13.29 -38.74
N VAL A 179 -7.52 -13.67 -37.47
CA VAL A 179 -8.45 -14.76 -37.07
C VAL A 179 -9.89 -14.38 -37.41
N GLN A 180 -10.31 -13.16 -37.09
CA GLN A 180 -11.64 -12.66 -37.45
C GLN A 180 -11.85 -12.63 -38.97
N LEU A 181 -10.83 -12.21 -39.74
CA LEU A 181 -10.89 -12.22 -41.21
C LEU A 181 -11.05 -13.64 -41.75
N ARG A 182 -10.37 -14.64 -41.17
CA ARG A 182 -10.54 -16.05 -41.56
C ARG A 182 -11.94 -16.58 -41.27
N GLN A 183 -12.59 -16.09 -40.22
CA GLN A 183 -13.91 -16.54 -39.75
C GLN A 183 -15.08 -15.79 -40.42
N CYS A 184 -14.82 -14.69 -41.12
CA CYS A 184 -15.85 -13.92 -41.81
C CYS A 184 -16.36 -14.66 -43.04
N GLU A 185 -17.66 -14.96 -43.08
CA GLU A 185 -18.30 -15.68 -44.19
C GLU A 185 -18.44 -14.80 -45.45
N ASP A 186 -18.71 -13.50 -45.28
CA ASP A 186 -18.88 -12.55 -46.39
C ASP A 186 -17.54 -12.21 -47.06
N ALA A 187 -17.39 -12.69 -48.30
CA ALA A 187 -16.17 -12.50 -49.08
C ALA A 187 -15.91 -11.05 -49.48
N GLN A 188 -16.95 -10.25 -49.71
CA GLN A 188 -16.79 -8.85 -50.07
C GLN A 188 -16.32 -8.05 -48.88
N VAL A 189 -16.97 -8.21 -47.73
CA VAL A 189 -16.60 -7.52 -46.49
C VAL A 189 -15.19 -7.92 -46.06
N ARG A 190 -14.85 -9.22 -46.09
CA ARG A 190 -13.51 -9.74 -45.76
C ARG A 190 -12.42 -9.13 -46.65
N ASN A 191 -12.64 -9.08 -47.97
CA ASN A 191 -11.63 -8.58 -48.92
C ASN A 191 -11.50 -7.06 -48.90
N VAL A 192 -12.59 -6.31 -48.67
CA VAL A 192 -12.55 -4.85 -48.48
C VAL A 192 -11.79 -4.52 -47.20
N THR A 193 -12.10 -5.22 -46.10
CA THR A 193 -11.43 -5.04 -44.80
C THR A 193 -9.94 -5.34 -44.88
N ALA A 194 -9.56 -6.46 -45.50
CA ALA A 194 -8.14 -6.80 -45.66
C ALA A 194 -7.38 -5.80 -46.55
N ARG A 195 -8.01 -5.27 -47.61
CA ARG A 195 -7.42 -4.24 -48.47
C ARG A 195 -7.25 -2.92 -47.74
N LEU A 196 -8.27 -2.47 -47.01
CA LEU A 196 -8.20 -1.23 -46.23
C LEU A 196 -7.12 -1.33 -45.13
N LEU A 197 -7.07 -2.44 -44.42
CA LEU A 197 -6.05 -2.70 -43.41
C LEU A 197 -4.65 -2.76 -44.03
N THR A 198 -4.49 -3.46 -45.16
CA THR A 198 -3.21 -3.50 -45.90
C THR A 198 -2.80 -2.11 -46.36
N HIS A 199 -3.71 -1.32 -46.91
CA HIS A 199 -3.45 0.06 -47.34
C HIS A 199 -3.01 0.93 -46.17
N CYS A 200 -3.70 0.88 -45.03
CA CYS A 200 -3.31 1.62 -43.83
C CYS A 200 -1.94 1.16 -43.31
N LEU A 201 -1.67 -0.13 -43.23
CA LEU A 201 -0.38 -0.64 -42.73
C LEU A 201 0.78 -0.35 -43.70
N VAL A 202 0.53 -0.38 -45.02
CA VAL A 202 1.51 0.04 -46.04
C VAL A 202 1.75 1.55 -45.93
N ASN A 203 0.70 2.36 -45.77
CA ASN A 203 0.83 3.81 -45.56
C ASN A 203 1.64 4.11 -44.30
N LEU A 204 1.39 3.38 -43.21
CA LEU A 204 2.14 3.51 -41.96
C LEU A 204 3.64 3.27 -42.12
N LEU A 205 4.02 2.32 -43.00
CA LEU A 205 5.41 2.00 -43.30
C LEU A 205 6.05 2.91 -44.36
N SER A 206 5.26 3.52 -45.25
CA SER A 206 5.76 4.22 -46.45
C SER A 206 5.52 5.72 -46.42
N THR A 207 4.27 6.17 -46.54
CA THR A 207 3.89 7.57 -46.75
C THR A 207 3.64 8.33 -45.45
N ARG A 208 3.31 7.61 -44.36
CA ARG A 208 2.82 8.17 -43.10
C ARG A 208 1.77 9.27 -43.28
N ALA A 209 0.88 9.04 -44.23
CA ALA A 209 -0.27 9.92 -44.42
C ALA A 209 -1.27 9.75 -43.27
N ILE A 210 -1.93 10.85 -42.93
CA ILE A 210 -3.12 10.86 -42.09
C ILE A 210 -4.23 10.12 -42.83
N VAL A 211 -4.94 9.22 -42.15
CA VAL A 211 -6.04 8.44 -42.72
C VAL A 211 -7.36 9.01 -42.19
N PRO A 212 -8.19 9.66 -43.03
CA PRO A 212 -9.51 10.14 -42.61
C PRO A 212 -10.44 8.98 -42.26
N THR A 213 -11.15 9.09 -41.14
CA THR A 213 -12.12 8.09 -40.65
C THR A 213 -13.58 8.54 -40.83
N ASP A 214 -13.83 9.72 -41.40
CA ASP A 214 -15.14 10.24 -41.78
C ASP A 214 -15.67 9.68 -43.12
N THR A 215 -14.95 8.70 -43.69
CA THR A 215 -15.35 8.04 -44.92
C THR A 215 -16.43 7.01 -44.66
N GLU A 216 -17.34 6.82 -45.62
CA GLU A 216 -18.41 5.82 -45.54
C GLU A 216 -17.85 4.41 -45.31
N ASP A 217 -16.68 4.11 -45.88
CA ASP A 217 -15.94 2.86 -45.66
C ASP A 217 -15.50 2.70 -44.19
N PHE A 218 -14.99 3.76 -43.53
CA PHE A 218 -14.59 3.72 -42.11
C PHE A 218 -15.78 3.74 -41.14
N HIS A 219 -16.91 4.35 -41.51
CA HIS A 219 -18.11 4.36 -40.66
C HIS A 219 -18.83 3.00 -40.61
N GLN A 220 -18.78 2.25 -41.71
CA GLN A 220 -19.33 0.91 -41.80
C GLN A 220 -18.42 -0.14 -41.12
N MET A 221 -17.11 0.15 -40.98
CA MET A 221 -16.07 -0.74 -40.47
C MET A 221 -16.27 -1.30 -39.05
N PRO A 222 -16.52 -0.49 -38.00
CA PRO A 222 -16.72 -0.99 -36.64
C PRO A 222 -17.93 -1.93 -36.52
N ARG A 223 -18.90 -1.79 -37.44
CA ARG A 223 -20.12 -2.59 -37.49
C ARG A 223 -19.88 -4.01 -38.00
N TYR A 224 -18.85 -4.20 -38.81
CA TYR A 224 -18.48 -5.50 -39.40
C TYR A 224 -17.24 -6.13 -38.74
N PHE A 225 -16.29 -5.33 -38.25
CA PHE A 225 -15.01 -5.79 -37.70
C PHE A 225 -14.56 -4.95 -36.51
N PRO A 226 -15.03 -5.27 -35.29
CA PRO A 226 -14.77 -4.48 -34.09
C PRO A 226 -13.31 -4.50 -33.62
N GLY A 227 -12.42 -5.34 -34.16
CA GLY A 227 -10.99 -5.41 -33.76
C GLY A 227 -10.02 -4.64 -34.66
N MET A 228 -10.50 -4.06 -35.76
CA MET A 228 -9.63 -3.47 -36.79
C MET A 228 -8.99 -2.15 -36.33
N LEU A 229 -9.75 -1.32 -35.62
CA LEU A 229 -9.25 -0.04 -35.13
C LEU A 229 -8.14 -0.28 -34.10
N GLU A 230 -8.33 -1.23 -33.19
CA GLU A 230 -7.33 -1.69 -32.24
C GLU A 230 -6.07 -2.16 -32.95
N CYS A 231 -6.21 -2.94 -34.03
CA CYS A 231 -5.06 -3.38 -34.82
C CYS A 231 -4.30 -2.21 -35.45
N LEU A 232 -4.99 -1.19 -35.98
CA LEU A 232 -4.35 0.00 -36.52
C LEU A 232 -3.62 0.81 -35.44
N LEU A 233 -4.25 0.94 -34.27
CA LEU A 233 -3.66 1.59 -33.11
C LEU A 233 -2.40 0.82 -32.63
N PHE A 234 -2.48 -0.52 -32.51
CA PHE A 234 -1.35 -1.38 -32.14
C PHE A 234 -0.21 -1.34 -33.14
N CYS A 235 -0.53 -1.23 -34.43
CA CYS A 235 0.48 -1.12 -35.48
C CYS A 235 1.17 0.25 -35.46
N GLY A 236 0.55 1.27 -34.87
CA GLY A 236 1.15 2.57 -34.64
C GLY A 236 0.41 3.75 -35.26
N TYR A 237 -0.90 3.67 -35.39
CA TYR A 237 -1.77 4.85 -35.57
C TYR A 237 -2.24 5.39 -34.22
N ALA A 238 -2.59 6.68 -34.17
CA ALA A 238 -3.33 7.31 -33.09
C ALA A 238 -4.62 7.92 -33.66
N GLN A 239 -5.73 7.75 -32.96
CA GLN A 239 -7.00 8.35 -33.36
C GLN A 239 -7.12 9.79 -32.86
N ARG A 240 -7.48 10.71 -33.74
CA ARG A 240 -7.70 12.14 -33.47
C ARG A 240 -9.01 12.58 -34.09
N GLY A 241 -10.09 12.47 -33.32
CA GLY A 241 -11.43 12.75 -33.82
C GLY A 241 -11.74 11.86 -35.02
N ASP A 242 -11.90 12.49 -36.18
CA ASP A 242 -12.33 11.85 -37.44
C ASP A 242 -11.16 11.47 -38.35
N TYR A 243 -9.95 11.32 -37.82
CA TYR A 243 -8.80 10.78 -38.57
C TYR A 243 -7.84 9.97 -37.70
N LEU A 244 -7.04 9.12 -38.34
CA LEU A 244 -5.91 8.41 -37.77
C LEU A 244 -4.60 9.07 -38.20
N GLU A 245 -3.78 9.47 -37.24
CA GLU A 245 -2.43 9.98 -37.48
C GLU A 245 -1.39 8.90 -37.18
N PRO A 246 -0.37 8.70 -38.04
CA PRO A 246 0.76 7.83 -37.72
C PRO A 246 1.49 8.33 -36.47
N LEU A 247 1.79 7.42 -35.56
CA LEU A 247 2.68 7.69 -34.44
C LEU A 247 4.10 7.98 -34.95
N PRO A 248 4.96 8.61 -34.10
CA PRO A 248 6.37 8.80 -34.43
C PRO A 248 7.03 7.50 -34.87
N GLU A 249 7.95 7.56 -35.84
CA GLU A 249 8.65 6.39 -36.40
C GLU A 249 9.20 5.42 -35.35
N SER A 250 9.75 5.98 -34.27
CA SER A 250 10.33 5.25 -33.15
C SER A 250 9.31 4.40 -32.38
N SER A 251 8.03 4.73 -32.50
CA SER A 251 6.91 4.07 -31.82
C SER A 251 6.27 2.96 -32.67
N ILE A 252 6.65 2.85 -33.94
CA ILE A 252 6.10 1.86 -34.88
C ILE A 252 7.04 0.66 -34.94
N ASP A 253 6.61 -0.50 -34.41
CA ASP A 253 7.34 -1.76 -34.62
C ASP A 253 7.15 -2.23 -36.08
N LYS A 254 8.07 -1.82 -36.95
CA LYS A 254 8.03 -2.16 -38.37
C LYS A 254 8.07 -3.67 -38.61
N ASN A 255 8.66 -4.47 -37.72
CA ASN A 255 8.71 -5.92 -37.89
C ASN A 255 7.35 -6.53 -37.55
N PHE A 256 6.68 -6.03 -36.52
CA PHE A 256 5.31 -6.40 -36.19
C PHE A 256 4.32 -6.00 -37.28
N VAL A 257 4.42 -4.78 -37.82
CA VAL A 257 3.58 -4.32 -38.95
C VAL A 257 3.80 -5.18 -40.20
N ARG A 258 5.07 -5.52 -40.52
CA ARG A 258 5.38 -6.45 -41.61
C ARG A 258 4.85 -7.85 -41.37
N MET A 259 4.92 -8.34 -40.13
CA MET A 259 4.34 -9.63 -39.76
C MET A 259 2.83 -9.66 -40.01
N ILE A 260 2.10 -8.59 -39.66
CA ILE A 260 0.66 -8.50 -39.92
C ILE A 260 0.39 -8.38 -41.43
N LEU A 261 1.19 -7.59 -42.17
CA LEU A 261 1.10 -7.54 -43.64
C LEU A 261 1.32 -8.91 -44.30
N ASP A 262 2.27 -9.70 -43.80
CA ASP A 262 2.51 -11.07 -44.26
C ASP A 262 1.29 -11.97 -43.97
N GLN A 263 0.65 -11.79 -42.82
CA GLN A 263 -0.57 -12.53 -42.44
C GLN A 263 -1.80 -12.09 -43.27
N LEU A 264 -1.84 -10.85 -43.76
CA LEU A 264 -2.90 -10.30 -44.61
C LEU A 264 -2.71 -10.62 -46.10
N ARG A 265 -1.50 -10.99 -46.50
CA ARG A 265 -1.10 -11.31 -47.88
C ARG A 265 -2.04 -12.30 -48.61
N PRO A 266 -2.57 -13.37 -47.98
CA PRO A 266 -3.54 -14.27 -48.60
C PRO A 266 -4.86 -13.61 -49.05
N PHE A 267 -5.17 -12.42 -48.51
CA PHE A 267 -6.41 -11.69 -48.77
C PHE A 267 -6.22 -10.50 -49.73
N SER A 268 -4.99 -10.21 -50.19
CA SER A 268 -4.63 -8.97 -50.90
C SER A 268 -4.45 -9.08 -52.42
N HIS A 269 -4.90 -10.17 -53.05
CA HIS A 269 -4.73 -10.34 -54.51
C HIS A 269 -5.72 -9.47 -55.32
N GLU A 270 -5.25 -8.30 -55.78
CA GLU A 270 -5.41 -7.78 -57.17
C GLU A 270 -4.54 -6.50 -57.43
N LYS A 271 -4.18 -6.28 -58.71
CA LYS A 271 -3.02 -5.54 -59.31
C LYS A 271 -2.70 -4.08 -58.85
N PRO A 272 -1.40 -3.66 -58.88
CA PRO A 272 -0.94 -2.33 -58.46
C PRO A 272 -0.77 -1.31 -59.61
N GLU A 273 -1.00 -0.02 -59.33
CA GLU A 273 -0.50 1.13 -60.11
C GLU A 273 0.23 2.16 -59.21
N ALA A 274 1.06 2.99 -59.86
CA ALA A 274 2.42 3.36 -59.45
C ALA A 274 2.60 4.48 -58.41
N VAL A 275 3.74 4.37 -57.72
CA VAL A 275 4.34 5.25 -56.70
C VAL A 275 5.08 6.44 -57.34
N VAL A 276 5.10 7.59 -56.65
CA VAL A 276 6.12 8.64 -56.84
C VAL A 276 6.75 9.03 -55.50
N GLN A 277 8.07 8.81 -55.38
CA GLN A 277 9.03 9.37 -54.40
C GLN A 277 9.86 10.50 -55.10
N PRO A 278 10.88 11.22 -54.53
CA PRO A 278 11.70 11.08 -53.30
C PRO A 278 11.98 12.45 -52.58
N GLN A 279 12.79 12.69 -51.52
CA GLN A 279 14.26 12.53 -51.29
C GLN A 279 14.56 12.93 -49.80
N SER A 280 15.17 12.08 -48.95
CA SER A 280 16.59 11.91 -48.55
C SER A 280 17.34 13.08 -47.85
N SER A 281 17.66 12.91 -46.55
CA SER A 281 18.95 13.32 -45.95
C SER A 281 19.17 12.56 -44.61
N SER A 282 20.44 12.39 -44.22
CA SER A 282 20.96 11.29 -43.40
C SER A 282 21.70 11.71 -42.13
N GLN A 283 21.66 10.84 -41.11
CA GLN A 283 22.53 10.66 -39.91
C GLN A 283 22.19 11.45 -38.61
N PRO A 284 22.62 10.99 -37.40
CA PRO A 284 22.69 9.62 -36.85
C PRO A 284 21.97 9.47 -35.47
N GLN A 285 21.73 8.23 -35.04
CA GLN A 285 20.97 7.83 -33.84
C GLN A 285 21.54 8.30 -32.50
N PRO A 286 20.68 8.39 -31.46
CA PRO A 286 20.92 7.62 -30.25
C PRO A 286 19.74 6.70 -29.89
N GLN A 287 20.10 5.51 -29.45
CA GLN A 287 19.27 4.40 -29.00
C GLN A 287 18.24 4.84 -27.94
N HIS A 288 16.96 4.59 -28.14
CA HIS A 288 16.00 4.57 -27.03
C HIS A 288 14.89 3.52 -27.23
N VAL A 289 14.62 2.83 -26.13
CA VAL A 289 13.89 1.57 -25.93
C VAL A 289 12.36 1.82 -25.90
N LEU A 290 11.57 0.98 -26.60
CA LEU A 290 10.09 0.93 -26.48
C LEU A 290 9.66 0.32 -25.13
N PRO A 291 8.62 0.85 -24.43
CA PRO A 291 8.15 0.25 -23.18
C PRO A 291 7.16 -0.93 -23.41
N PRO A 292 7.07 -1.90 -22.48
CA PRO A 292 6.50 -3.23 -22.73
C PRO A 292 5.03 -3.40 -22.29
N VAL A 293 4.35 -4.40 -22.87
CA VAL A 293 2.98 -4.90 -22.62
C VAL A 293 2.72 -5.37 -21.16
N ASP A 294 3.71 -5.30 -20.26
CA ASP A 294 3.62 -5.71 -18.85
C ASP A 294 2.72 -4.83 -17.97
N GLN A 295 2.47 -3.59 -18.39
CA GLN A 295 1.92 -2.55 -17.52
C GLN A 295 0.47 -2.83 -17.10
N PHE A 296 -0.37 -3.37 -17.98
CA PHE A 296 -1.81 -3.60 -17.70
C PHE A 296 -2.09 -4.86 -16.88
N TYR A 297 -1.20 -5.85 -16.90
CA TYR A 297 -1.36 -7.03 -16.04
C TYR A 297 -1.19 -6.69 -14.57
N ALA A 298 -0.30 -5.74 -14.25
CA ALA A 298 -0.09 -5.29 -12.89
C ALA A 298 -1.42 -4.84 -12.25
N ILE A 299 -2.27 -4.12 -12.98
CA ILE A 299 -3.60 -3.72 -12.49
C ILE A 299 -4.60 -4.88 -12.51
N THR A 300 -4.67 -5.68 -13.57
CA THR A 300 -5.70 -6.73 -13.68
C THR A 300 -5.46 -7.92 -12.74
N SER A 301 -4.21 -8.22 -12.39
CA SER A 301 -3.86 -9.31 -11.47
C SER A 301 -4.47 -9.13 -10.07
N TYR A 302 -4.76 -7.90 -9.65
CA TYR A 302 -5.42 -7.63 -8.37
C TYR A 302 -6.85 -8.19 -8.30
N LYS A 303 -7.55 -8.41 -9.43
CA LYS A 303 -8.92 -8.95 -9.43
C LYS A 303 -9.04 -10.27 -8.67
N ILE A 304 -8.03 -11.14 -8.77
CA ILE A 304 -8.00 -12.42 -8.04
C ILE A 304 -7.97 -12.19 -6.53
N ARG A 305 -7.18 -11.22 -6.07
CA ARG A 305 -7.12 -10.82 -4.66
C ARG A 305 -8.47 -10.29 -4.18
N ILE A 306 -9.18 -9.54 -5.03
CA ILE A 306 -10.50 -8.97 -4.71
C ILE A 306 -11.55 -10.07 -4.50
N LEU A 307 -11.51 -11.16 -5.26
CA LEU A 307 -12.46 -12.25 -5.07
C LEU A 307 -12.35 -12.90 -3.69
N ARG A 308 -11.20 -12.83 -3.00
CA ARG A 308 -11.05 -13.38 -1.63
C ARG A 308 -12.06 -12.80 -0.64
N TYR A 309 -12.57 -11.60 -0.89
CA TYR A 309 -13.61 -10.99 -0.06
C TYR A 309 -14.98 -11.67 -0.22
N LEU A 310 -15.19 -12.50 -1.24
CA LEU A 310 -16.40 -13.29 -1.46
C LEU A 310 -16.40 -14.63 -0.72
N ASP A 311 -15.27 -15.04 -0.12
CA ASP A 311 -15.17 -16.31 0.59
C ASP A 311 -16.16 -16.34 1.78
N PRO A 312 -17.20 -17.21 1.74
CA PRO A 312 -18.20 -17.27 2.80
C PRO A 312 -17.62 -17.66 4.16
N ALA A 313 -16.57 -18.49 4.19
CA ALA A 313 -15.91 -18.90 5.42
C ALA A 313 -15.15 -17.72 6.03
N ALA A 314 -14.42 -16.96 5.21
CA ALA A 314 -13.74 -15.74 5.64
C ALA A 314 -14.73 -14.69 6.19
N GLN A 315 -15.85 -14.48 5.51
CA GLN A 315 -16.87 -13.53 6.00
C GLN A 315 -17.54 -14.00 7.30
N SER A 316 -17.77 -15.31 7.45
CA SER A 316 -18.30 -15.88 8.69
C SER A 316 -17.33 -15.68 9.85
N LEU A 317 -16.04 -15.93 9.60
CA LEU A 317 -14.98 -15.68 10.58
C LEU A 317 -14.90 -14.19 10.95
N ALA A 318 -14.98 -13.28 9.97
CA ALA A 318 -14.99 -11.84 10.21
C ALA A 318 -16.16 -11.42 11.13
N ARG A 319 -17.37 -11.93 10.86
CA ARG A 319 -18.54 -11.68 11.72
C ARG A 319 -18.37 -12.20 13.14
N SER A 320 -17.66 -13.31 13.34
CA SER A 320 -17.39 -13.84 14.67
C SER A 320 -16.46 -12.95 15.52
N PHE A 321 -15.64 -12.13 14.88
CA PHE A 321 -14.74 -11.19 15.56
C PHE A 321 -15.32 -9.79 15.73
N LEU A 322 -16.29 -9.40 14.90
CA LEU A 322 -16.90 -8.07 14.93
C LEU A 322 -17.90 -7.99 16.11
N PRO A 323 -17.67 -7.12 17.12
CA PRO A 323 -18.59 -6.94 18.25
C PRO A 323 -19.80 -6.09 17.83
N LEU A 324 -20.60 -6.62 16.89
CA LEU A 324 -21.63 -5.89 16.15
C LEU A 324 -22.60 -5.15 17.08
N ASP A 325 -23.20 -5.85 18.05
CA ASP A 325 -24.22 -5.27 18.93
C ASP A 325 -23.66 -4.10 19.74
N HIS A 326 -22.46 -4.28 20.32
CA HIS A 326 -21.80 -3.24 21.10
C HIS A 326 -21.45 -1.99 20.25
N LEU A 327 -20.95 -2.19 19.03
CA LEU A 327 -20.62 -1.08 18.14
C LEU A 327 -21.85 -0.31 17.67
N VAL A 328 -22.96 -1.02 17.42
CA VAL A 328 -24.23 -0.38 17.03
C VAL A 328 -24.82 0.39 18.22
N GLU A 329 -24.76 -0.15 19.44
CA GLU A 329 -25.18 0.55 20.66
C GLU A 329 -24.37 1.83 20.89
N LEU A 330 -23.04 1.78 20.72
CA LEU A 330 -22.18 2.97 20.82
C LEU A 330 -22.52 4.00 19.76
N ALA A 331 -22.77 3.57 18.52
CA ALA A 331 -23.16 4.46 17.42
C ALA A 331 -24.53 5.10 17.70
N ALA A 332 -25.51 4.33 18.18
CA ALA A 332 -26.83 4.81 18.58
C ALA A 332 -26.75 5.86 19.70
N HIS A 333 -25.95 5.57 20.73
CA HIS A 333 -25.75 6.49 21.85
C HIS A 333 -25.09 7.81 21.40
N LYS A 334 -24.06 7.76 20.55
CA LYS A 334 -23.39 8.97 20.04
C LYS A 334 -24.24 9.78 19.06
N ALA A 335 -25.06 9.10 18.26
CA ALA A 335 -25.98 9.75 17.32
C ALA A 335 -27.30 10.18 17.97
N GLU A 336 -27.49 9.91 19.27
CA GLU A 336 -28.70 10.20 20.03
C GLU A 336 -29.97 9.64 19.36
N CYS A 337 -29.89 8.42 18.82
CA CYS A 337 -30.98 7.78 18.10
C CYS A 337 -31.24 6.34 18.57
N PRO A 338 -32.42 5.77 18.29
CA PRO A 338 -32.66 4.33 18.48
C PRO A 338 -31.73 3.47 17.62
N ILE A 339 -31.44 2.24 18.08
CA ILE A 339 -30.57 1.26 17.38
C ILE A 339 -31.04 1.03 15.94
N GLU A 340 -32.34 0.99 15.71
CA GLU A 340 -32.96 0.76 14.41
C GLU A 340 -32.70 1.91 13.41
N GLN A 341 -32.35 3.09 13.91
CA GLN A 341 -32.18 4.33 13.14
C GLN A 341 -30.70 4.71 12.95
N VAL A 342 -29.76 3.91 13.45
CA VAL A 342 -28.32 4.14 13.27
C VAL A 342 -27.98 4.17 11.78
N LYS A 343 -27.35 5.26 11.34
CA LYS A 343 -26.93 5.43 9.95
C LYS A 343 -25.63 4.65 9.70
N PRO A 344 -25.40 4.17 8.46
CA PRO A 344 -24.15 3.47 8.12
C PRO A 344 -22.87 4.27 8.40
N ARG A 345 -22.91 5.61 8.27
CA ARG A 345 -21.78 6.49 8.58
C ARG A 345 -21.41 6.47 10.07
N ASP A 346 -22.39 6.53 10.96
CA ASP A 346 -22.16 6.50 12.41
C ASP A 346 -21.58 5.15 12.84
N PHE A 347 -22.13 4.06 12.29
CA PHE A 347 -21.60 2.72 12.51
C PHE A 347 -20.16 2.55 11.97
N LEU A 348 -19.85 3.11 10.80
CA LEU A 348 -18.50 3.08 10.23
C LEU A 348 -17.47 3.77 11.14
N HIS A 349 -17.83 4.90 11.76
CA HIS A 349 -16.93 5.60 12.68
C HIS A 349 -16.59 4.74 13.91
N GLU A 350 -17.56 4.04 14.50
CA GLU A 350 -17.28 3.12 15.61
C GLU A 350 -16.48 1.90 15.16
N MET A 351 -16.74 1.35 13.97
CA MET A 351 -15.93 0.28 13.39
C MET A 351 -14.46 0.71 13.21
N LEU A 352 -14.20 1.91 12.69
CA LEU A 352 -12.84 2.44 12.52
C LEU A 352 -12.12 2.62 13.86
N ARG A 353 -12.83 3.18 14.85
CA ARG A 353 -12.31 3.36 16.22
C ARG A 353 -11.88 2.02 16.81
N TRP A 354 -12.81 1.06 16.84
CA TRP A 354 -12.55 -0.29 17.35
C TRP A 354 -11.43 -0.99 16.59
N PHE A 355 -11.43 -0.90 15.26
CA PHE A 355 -10.43 -1.57 14.44
C PHE A 355 -9.01 -1.10 14.77
N ARG A 356 -8.83 0.22 14.94
CA ARG A 356 -7.54 0.85 15.21
C ARG A 356 -7.08 0.73 16.66
N GLU A 357 -8.00 0.89 17.61
CA GLU A 357 -7.67 1.03 19.03
C GLU A 357 -7.64 -0.32 19.74
N GLU A 358 -8.41 -1.30 19.26
CA GLU A 358 -8.67 -2.55 19.99
C GLU A 358 -8.35 -3.81 19.17
N PHE A 359 -8.64 -3.82 17.87
CA PHE A 359 -8.56 -5.04 17.07
C PHE A 359 -7.21 -5.27 16.38
N PHE A 360 -6.68 -4.29 15.64
CA PHE A 360 -5.55 -4.46 14.72
C PHE A 360 -4.36 -3.56 15.11
N ARG A 361 -3.15 -4.12 15.18
CA ARG A 361 -1.95 -3.45 15.69
C ARG A 361 -0.96 -3.07 14.61
N TRP A 362 -0.43 -1.84 14.69
CA TRP A 362 0.50 -1.30 13.69
C TRP A 362 1.93 -1.73 14.01
N VAL A 363 2.61 -2.24 12.99
CA VAL A 363 4.00 -2.70 13.13
C VAL A 363 4.95 -1.72 12.47
N GLU A 364 5.71 -1.02 13.31
CA GLU A 364 6.83 -0.17 12.90
C GLU A 364 8.14 -0.92 13.01
N ASP A 365 8.46 -1.38 14.22
CA ASP A 365 9.74 -1.98 14.55
C ASP A 365 9.57 -3.30 15.30
N PHE A 366 10.56 -4.18 15.14
CA PHE A 366 10.67 -5.42 15.91
C PHE A 366 11.78 -5.27 16.95
N TYR A 367 11.57 -5.89 18.12
CA TYR A 367 12.53 -5.84 19.24
C TYR A 367 12.91 -7.25 19.65
N CYS A 368 14.19 -7.44 19.96
CA CYS A 368 14.69 -8.74 20.39
C CYS A 368 14.10 -9.13 21.74
N ASP A 369 13.54 -10.33 21.86
CA ASP A 369 12.94 -10.79 23.11
C ASP A 369 13.93 -10.88 24.27
N ILE A 370 15.21 -11.09 23.98
CA ILE A 370 16.28 -11.28 24.97
C ILE A 370 16.91 -9.95 25.38
N CYS A 371 17.53 -9.22 24.44
CA CYS A 371 18.27 -8.00 24.77
C CYS A 371 17.46 -6.70 24.62
N LYS A 372 16.19 -6.80 24.17
CA LYS A 372 15.28 -5.68 23.92
C LYS A 372 15.77 -4.62 22.93
N ALA A 373 16.91 -4.85 22.27
CA ALA A 373 17.40 -4.00 21.19
C ALA A 373 16.49 -4.09 19.96
N LYS A 374 16.34 -2.98 19.24
CA LYS A 374 15.67 -2.92 17.94
C LYS A 374 16.35 -3.89 16.97
N MET A 375 15.55 -4.70 16.29
CA MET A 375 16.02 -5.66 15.29
C MET A 375 16.16 -4.97 13.94
N ASN A 376 17.17 -5.39 13.18
CA ASN A 376 17.42 -4.84 11.84
C ASN A 376 16.86 -5.78 10.78
N LEU A 377 16.29 -5.21 9.72
CA LEU A 377 15.94 -5.97 8.52
C LEU A 377 17.22 -6.60 7.95
N ALA A 378 17.29 -7.93 7.95
CA ALA A 378 18.46 -8.66 7.48
C ALA A 378 18.30 -9.12 6.03
N GLU A 379 17.12 -9.65 5.68
CA GLU A 379 16.84 -10.17 4.34
C GLU A 379 15.34 -10.24 4.05
N ILE A 380 15.01 -10.36 2.77
CA ILE A 380 13.69 -10.77 2.30
C ILE A 380 13.77 -12.25 1.93
N ALA A 381 13.04 -13.10 2.64
CA ALA A 381 13.03 -14.55 2.46
C ALA A 381 11.73 -15.03 1.78
N PRO A 382 11.76 -16.20 1.11
CA PRO A 382 10.54 -16.85 0.65
C PRO A 382 9.69 -17.34 1.84
N PRO A 383 8.36 -17.39 1.66
CA PRO A 383 7.43 -17.96 2.64
C PRO A 383 7.55 -19.49 2.71
N TRP A 384 7.19 -20.08 3.85
CA TRP A 384 7.04 -21.54 4.00
C TRP A 384 5.86 -21.93 4.91
N GLY A 385 5.39 -23.18 4.81
CA GLY A 385 4.36 -23.72 5.70
C GLY A 385 3.11 -22.84 5.79
N SER A 386 2.71 -22.47 7.01
CA SER A 386 1.55 -21.60 7.27
C SER A 386 1.67 -20.20 6.65
N GLU A 387 2.88 -19.74 6.33
CA GLU A 387 3.10 -18.44 5.69
C GLU A 387 2.53 -18.44 4.25
N ILE A 388 2.66 -19.58 3.56
CA ILE A 388 2.13 -19.79 2.20
C ILE A 388 0.60 -19.90 2.24
N GLU A 389 0.05 -20.58 3.23
CA GLU A 389 -1.41 -20.70 3.42
C GLU A 389 -2.07 -19.33 3.65
N GLY A 390 -1.34 -18.42 4.30
CA GLY A 390 -1.75 -17.01 4.45
C GLY A 390 -1.52 -16.13 3.21
N ASP A 391 -1.14 -16.70 2.08
CA ASP A 391 -0.87 -16.00 0.81
C ASP A 391 0.21 -14.92 0.97
N ALA A 392 1.22 -15.16 1.82
CA ALA A 392 2.38 -14.29 1.89
C ALA A 392 3.23 -14.48 0.62
N GLN A 393 3.53 -13.39 -0.10
CA GLN A 393 4.43 -13.46 -1.26
C GLN A 393 5.91 -13.32 -0.85
N MET A 394 6.14 -12.68 0.29
CA MET A 394 7.47 -12.40 0.83
C MET A 394 7.44 -12.36 2.35
N VAL A 395 8.60 -12.62 2.96
CA VAL A 395 8.79 -12.55 4.41
C VAL A 395 9.96 -11.62 4.71
N GLU A 396 9.69 -10.56 5.47
CA GLU A 396 10.74 -9.68 5.99
C GLU A 396 11.38 -10.35 7.20
N VAL A 397 12.68 -10.65 7.13
CA VAL A 397 13.40 -11.34 8.20
C VAL A 397 14.26 -10.33 8.95
N PHE A 398 13.98 -10.17 10.23
CA PHE A 398 14.67 -9.27 11.14
C PHE A 398 15.62 -10.05 12.03
N ARG A 399 16.83 -9.53 12.25
CA ARG A 399 17.83 -10.13 13.13
C ARG A 399 18.23 -9.17 14.24
N CYS A 400 18.41 -9.74 15.44
CA CYS A 400 18.97 -9.02 16.57
C CYS A 400 20.42 -8.59 16.23
N PRO A 401 20.82 -7.32 16.47
CA PRO A 401 22.20 -6.88 16.25
C PRO A 401 23.24 -7.69 17.04
N SER A 402 22.86 -8.20 18.20
CA SER A 402 23.69 -9.05 19.06
C SER A 402 23.60 -10.55 18.74
N GLY A 403 22.89 -10.95 17.69
CA GLY A 403 22.81 -12.34 17.22
C GLY A 403 21.88 -13.28 18.00
N HIS A 404 21.08 -12.76 18.93
CA HIS A 404 20.25 -13.59 19.82
C HIS A 404 19.08 -14.32 19.15
N SER A 405 18.30 -13.61 18.33
CA SER A 405 17.08 -14.14 17.74
C SER A 405 16.82 -13.59 16.34
N VAL A 406 15.97 -14.31 15.61
CA VAL A 406 15.48 -13.96 14.28
C VAL A 406 13.97 -13.87 14.35
N HIS A 407 13.41 -12.77 13.85
CA HIS A 407 11.96 -12.57 13.75
C HIS A 407 11.56 -12.60 12.27
N ARG A 408 10.52 -13.36 11.93
CA ARG A 408 9.98 -13.45 10.58
C ARG A 408 8.67 -12.68 10.54
N PHE A 409 8.54 -11.77 9.59
CA PHE A 409 7.32 -11.00 9.34
C PHE A 409 6.78 -11.28 7.93
N PRO A 410 5.91 -12.30 7.78
CA PRO A 410 5.27 -12.61 6.51
C PRO A 410 4.29 -11.50 6.10
N ARG A 411 4.39 -11.02 4.86
CA ARG A 411 3.48 -10.02 4.29
C ARG A 411 2.23 -10.72 3.74
N TYR A 412 1.33 -11.10 4.65
CA TYR A 412 0.12 -11.87 4.35
C TYR A 412 -0.86 -11.09 3.47
N ASN A 413 -1.34 -11.72 2.39
CA ASN A 413 -2.37 -11.15 1.52
C ASN A 413 -3.76 -11.78 1.72
N ASN A 414 -3.85 -12.91 2.44
CA ASN A 414 -5.12 -13.55 2.76
C ASN A 414 -5.83 -12.80 3.91
N PRO A 415 -6.98 -12.14 3.66
CA PRO A 415 -7.68 -11.37 4.68
C PRO A 415 -8.15 -12.21 5.87
N ALA A 416 -8.46 -13.50 5.66
CA ALA A 416 -8.88 -14.40 6.73
C ALA A 416 -7.74 -14.68 7.73
N THR A 417 -6.50 -14.79 7.23
CA THR A 417 -5.31 -14.93 8.08
C THR A 417 -5.07 -13.65 8.89
N LEU A 418 -5.33 -12.48 8.30
CA LEU A 418 -5.16 -11.20 8.97
C LEU A 418 -6.12 -10.98 10.14
N LEU A 419 -7.32 -11.58 10.11
CA LEU A 419 -8.24 -11.59 11.26
C LEU A 419 -7.64 -12.32 12.48
N GLN A 420 -6.74 -13.28 12.24
CA GLN A 420 -6.09 -14.07 13.29
C GLN A 420 -4.80 -13.40 13.76
N THR A 421 -3.95 -12.92 12.82
CA THR A 421 -2.67 -12.29 13.18
C THR A 421 -2.88 -10.92 13.83
N ARG A 422 -3.86 -10.14 13.34
CA ARG A 422 -4.24 -8.83 13.89
C ARG A 422 -3.11 -7.79 13.97
N PHE A 423 -2.14 -7.88 13.06
CA PHE A 423 -1.11 -6.86 12.94
C PHE A 423 -0.56 -6.78 11.52
N GLY A 424 0.02 -5.64 11.18
CA GLY A 424 0.66 -5.41 9.88
C GLY A 424 0.88 -3.94 9.57
N ARG A 425 1.06 -3.61 8.30
CA ARG A 425 1.17 -2.23 7.78
C ARG A 425 -0.05 -1.92 6.91
N CYS A 426 -0.04 -0.80 6.18
CA CYS A 426 -1.22 -0.33 5.42
C CYS A 426 -1.86 -1.39 4.51
N GLY A 427 -1.06 -2.25 3.86
CA GLY A 427 -1.55 -3.36 3.04
C GLY A 427 -2.43 -4.36 3.81
N GLU A 428 -1.89 -4.90 4.90
CA GLU A 428 -2.59 -5.83 5.78
C GLU A 428 -3.78 -5.15 6.48
N TRP A 429 -3.57 -3.91 6.93
CA TRP A 429 -4.57 -3.09 7.61
C TRP A 429 -5.82 -2.92 6.77
N THR A 430 -5.66 -2.40 5.55
CA THR A 430 -6.75 -2.15 4.60
C THR A 430 -7.40 -3.45 4.16
N SER A 431 -6.61 -4.49 3.92
CA SER A 431 -7.15 -5.78 3.47
C SER A 431 -8.02 -6.44 4.54
N CYS A 432 -7.60 -6.42 5.80
CA CYS A 432 -8.38 -6.96 6.91
C CYS A 432 -9.66 -6.13 7.16
N PHE A 433 -9.54 -4.80 7.15
CA PHE A 433 -10.68 -3.90 7.38
C PHE A 433 -11.77 -4.05 6.32
N ILE A 434 -11.41 -4.16 5.04
CA ILE A 434 -12.36 -4.41 3.96
C ILE A 434 -13.14 -5.71 4.18
N LEU A 435 -12.48 -6.79 4.63
CA LEU A 435 -13.19 -8.04 4.92
C LEU A 435 -14.25 -7.84 6.02
N LEU A 436 -13.97 -7.03 7.05
CA LEU A 436 -14.95 -6.69 8.08
C LEU A 436 -16.13 -5.87 7.51
N LEU A 437 -15.85 -4.87 6.66
CA LEU A 437 -16.89 -4.05 6.01
C LEU A 437 -17.85 -4.90 5.17
N VAL A 438 -17.32 -5.74 4.26
CA VAL A 438 -18.17 -6.57 3.37
C VAL A 438 -18.93 -7.66 4.14
N SER A 439 -18.48 -8.01 5.35
CA SER A 439 -19.07 -9.04 6.20
C SER A 439 -20.13 -8.51 7.16
N ALA A 440 -20.11 -7.20 7.46
CA ALA A 440 -21.02 -6.57 8.41
C ALA A 440 -22.48 -6.62 7.90
N ARG A 441 -23.38 -7.14 8.74
CA ARG A 441 -24.81 -7.25 8.46
C ARG A 441 -25.60 -6.48 9.51
N ARG A 442 -26.71 -5.87 9.10
CA ARG A 442 -27.65 -5.24 10.01
C ARG A 442 -28.33 -6.30 10.88
N PRO A 443 -28.79 -5.95 12.09
CA PRO A 443 -29.61 -6.85 12.89
C PRO A 443 -30.84 -7.34 12.09
N SER A 444 -31.14 -8.63 12.18
CA SER A 444 -32.17 -9.28 11.35
C SER A 444 -33.58 -8.68 11.52
N ASN A 445 -33.84 -8.08 12.68
CA ASN A 445 -35.10 -7.43 13.04
C ASN A 445 -35.28 -6.01 12.47
N VAL A 446 -34.22 -5.36 11.97
CA VAL A 446 -34.27 -3.96 11.50
C VAL A 446 -34.47 -3.89 9.98
N ASP A 447 -33.82 -4.79 9.23
CA ASP A 447 -33.81 -4.72 7.75
C ASP A 447 -33.52 -6.10 7.12
N GLY A 448 -34.03 -7.18 7.72
CA GLY A 448 -33.88 -8.55 7.18
C GLY A 448 -32.44 -9.05 7.06
N GLY A 449 -31.49 -8.43 7.79
CA GLY A 449 -30.08 -8.79 7.73
C GLY A 449 -29.32 -8.24 6.52
N ARG A 450 -29.81 -7.18 5.86
CA ARG A 450 -29.09 -6.52 4.76
C ARG A 450 -27.67 -6.09 5.15
N PRO A 451 -26.73 -5.98 4.19
CA PRO A 451 -25.40 -5.43 4.45
C PRO A 451 -25.47 -4.01 5.03
N TRP A 452 -24.58 -3.68 5.96
CA TRP A 452 -24.39 -2.30 6.42
C TRP A 452 -23.85 -1.40 5.29
N PHE A 453 -22.99 -1.97 4.44
CA PHE A 453 -22.34 -1.28 3.33
C PHE A 453 -22.68 -2.02 2.03
N PRO A 454 -23.49 -1.43 1.14
CA PRO A 454 -23.96 -2.12 -0.07
C PRO A 454 -22.84 -2.47 -1.05
N ALA A 455 -21.81 -1.62 -1.13
CA ALA A 455 -20.63 -1.88 -1.95
C ALA A 455 -19.37 -1.26 -1.33
N CYS A 456 -18.24 -1.91 -1.56
CA CYS A 456 -16.92 -1.46 -1.13
C CYS A 456 -15.95 -1.58 -2.30
N ARG A 457 -14.92 -0.73 -2.31
CA ARG A 457 -13.79 -0.78 -3.24
C ARG A 457 -12.49 -0.90 -2.48
N TYR A 458 -11.60 -1.72 -2.99
CA TYR A 458 -10.18 -1.69 -2.62
C TYR A 458 -9.50 -0.63 -3.47
N ILE A 459 -8.74 0.29 -2.86
CA ILE A 459 -8.04 1.35 -3.59
C ILE A 459 -6.54 1.09 -3.55
N SER A 460 -5.92 1.08 -4.73
CA SER A 460 -4.49 0.91 -4.92
C SER A 460 -3.89 2.18 -5.52
N ASP A 461 -3.04 2.83 -4.77
CA ASP A 461 -2.18 3.90 -5.25
C ASP A 461 -0.81 3.31 -5.62
N LEU A 462 -0.40 3.48 -6.88
CA LEU A 462 0.86 2.95 -7.38
C LEU A 462 2.09 3.58 -6.72
N SER A 463 1.92 4.67 -5.97
CA SER A 463 2.97 5.26 -5.10
C SER A 463 3.01 4.63 -3.70
N ASP A 464 2.72 3.33 -3.59
CA ASP A 464 2.89 2.52 -2.38
C ASP A 464 2.01 2.97 -1.20
N HIS A 465 0.69 3.04 -1.43
CA HIS A 465 -0.32 3.13 -0.37
C HIS A 465 -1.63 2.48 -0.82
N VAL A 466 -2.44 2.03 0.13
CA VAL A 466 -3.74 1.40 -0.15
C VAL A 466 -4.77 1.77 0.91
N TRP A 467 -6.02 1.94 0.49
CA TRP A 467 -7.15 2.27 1.36
C TRP A 467 -8.45 1.70 0.77
N CYS A 468 -9.62 2.14 1.23
CA CYS A 468 -10.91 1.69 0.68
C CYS A 468 -11.85 2.84 0.33
N GLU A 469 -12.79 2.60 -0.58
CA GLU A 469 -13.98 3.44 -0.73
C GLU A 469 -15.21 2.64 -0.36
N ILE A 470 -16.21 3.33 0.18
CA ILE A 470 -17.46 2.73 0.65
C ILE A 470 -18.61 3.45 -0.05
N TRP A 471 -19.56 2.68 -0.57
CA TRP A 471 -20.77 3.21 -1.18
C TRP A 471 -21.75 3.63 -0.10
N LEU A 472 -21.90 4.95 0.10
CA LEU A 472 -22.69 5.53 1.18
C LEU A 472 -23.57 6.65 0.64
N GLU A 473 -24.69 6.87 1.33
CA GLU A 473 -25.54 8.04 1.10
C GLU A 473 -24.78 9.33 1.37
N ASP A 474 -24.96 10.31 0.49
CA ASP A 474 -24.46 11.66 0.59
C ASP A 474 -25.44 12.49 1.45
N PRO A 475 -25.00 13.13 2.54
CA PRO A 475 -25.89 13.87 3.43
C PRO A 475 -26.50 15.10 2.78
N ASP A 476 -25.82 15.68 1.78
CA ASP A 476 -26.25 16.92 1.14
C ASP A 476 -27.27 16.64 0.04
N SER A 477 -27.06 15.57 -0.75
CA SER A 477 -27.93 15.25 -1.88
C SER A 477 -28.95 14.14 -1.62
N GLY A 478 -28.76 13.32 -0.58
CA GLY A 478 -29.56 12.11 -0.32
C GLY A 478 -29.32 10.96 -1.33
N ASP A 479 -28.39 11.13 -2.28
CA ASP A 479 -28.00 10.08 -3.23
C ASP A 479 -26.77 9.34 -2.72
N TYR A 480 -26.57 8.11 -3.19
CA TYR A 480 -25.33 7.38 -2.88
C TYR A 480 -24.14 7.88 -3.71
N ARG A 481 -22.94 7.82 -3.13
CA ARG A 481 -21.67 8.00 -3.81
C ARG A 481 -20.55 7.17 -3.18
N TRP A 482 -19.43 7.06 -3.88
CA TRP A 482 -18.20 6.53 -3.32
C TRP A 482 -17.59 7.53 -2.34
N VAL A 483 -17.42 7.08 -1.10
CA VAL A 483 -16.82 7.85 0.00
C VAL A 483 -15.46 7.26 0.33
N HIS A 484 -14.42 8.09 0.32
CA HIS A 484 -13.08 7.71 0.75
C HIS A 484 -13.08 7.25 2.22
N CYS A 485 -12.40 6.16 2.52
CA CYS A 485 -12.19 5.68 3.87
C CYS A 485 -10.76 5.13 4.02
N ASP A 486 -9.94 5.84 4.79
CA ASP A 486 -8.64 5.35 5.22
C ASP A 486 -8.79 4.65 6.59
N PRO A 487 -8.48 3.36 6.71
CA PRO A 487 -8.59 2.60 7.96
C PRO A 487 -7.78 3.17 9.15
N SER A 488 -6.87 4.11 8.91
CA SER A 488 -6.21 4.88 9.97
C SER A 488 -7.15 5.85 10.71
N GLY A 489 -8.34 6.09 10.18
CA GLY A 489 -9.44 6.79 10.85
C GLY A 489 -10.04 7.97 10.09
N GLU A 490 -9.59 8.25 8.86
CA GLU A 490 -10.06 9.40 8.07
C GLU A 490 -11.15 8.97 7.09
N VAL A 491 -12.33 9.60 7.16
CA VAL A 491 -13.48 9.33 6.29
C VAL A 491 -13.82 10.59 5.50
N ASP A 492 -14.09 10.43 4.21
CA ASP A 492 -14.48 11.49 3.28
C ASP A 492 -13.45 12.63 3.13
N GLN A 493 -12.18 12.33 3.39
CA GLN A 493 -11.03 13.23 3.20
C GLN A 493 -10.11 12.76 2.06
N PRO A 494 -10.55 12.74 0.78
CA PRO A 494 -9.74 12.21 -0.31
C PRO A 494 -8.46 13.03 -0.57
N LEU A 495 -8.40 14.28 -0.15
CA LEU A 495 -7.19 15.10 -0.28
C LEU A 495 -6.15 14.87 0.83
N LEU A 496 -6.38 13.90 1.73
CA LEU A 496 -5.45 13.53 2.79
C LEU A 496 -4.05 13.24 2.25
N TYR A 497 -3.96 12.57 1.11
CA TYR A 497 -2.68 12.12 0.56
C TYR A 497 -1.91 13.27 -0.12
N GLU A 498 -2.53 13.99 -1.04
CA GLU A 498 -1.88 15.10 -1.75
C GLU A 498 -1.71 16.33 -0.84
N CYS A 499 -2.79 16.82 -0.22
CA CYS A 499 -2.76 18.06 0.56
C CYS A 499 -2.31 17.83 2.01
N GLY A 500 -2.65 16.68 2.59
CA GLY A 500 -2.26 16.35 3.97
C GLY A 500 -0.83 15.82 4.04
N TRP A 501 -0.54 14.72 3.36
CA TRP A 501 0.79 14.10 3.44
C TRP A 501 1.78 14.82 2.52
N GLY A 502 1.34 15.38 1.39
CA GLY A 502 2.27 15.90 0.38
C GLY A 502 2.73 14.81 -0.59
N LYS A 503 1.96 13.72 -0.74
CA LYS A 503 2.28 12.64 -1.67
C LYS A 503 2.19 13.14 -3.11
N GLU A 504 3.23 12.84 -3.88
CA GLU A 504 3.23 12.99 -5.33
C GLU A 504 2.51 11.81 -5.98
N LEU A 505 1.17 11.83 -5.95
CA LEU A 505 0.34 10.79 -6.55
C LEU A 505 0.60 10.64 -8.06
N GLN A 506 0.27 9.46 -8.61
CA GLN A 506 0.39 9.17 -10.04
C GLN A 506 -0.87 8.51 -10.61
N TYR A 507 -1.09 7.25 -10.22
CA TYR A 507 -2.23 6.44 -10.63
C TYR A 507 -2.87 5.84 -9.39
N VAL A 508 -4.18 6.03 -9.25
CA VAL A 508 -5.00 5.46 -8.18
C VAL A 508 -6.14 4.68 -8.80
N PHE A 509 -6.12 3.36 -8.62
CA PHE A 509 -7.12 2.45 -9.17
C PHE A 509 -8.03 1.91 -8.06
N ALA A 510 -9.32 1.99 -8.31
CA ALA A 510 -10.34 1.39 -7.46
C ALA A 510 -10.81 0.06 -8.04
N TYR A 511 -10.91 -0.95 -7.18
CA TYR A 511 -11.40 -2.28 -7.52
C TYR A 511 -12.71 -2.55 -6.80
N THR A 512 -13.81 -2.62 -7.53
CA THR A 512 -15.13 -2.82 -6.93
C THR A 512 -15.33 -4.28 -6.54
N ILE A 513 -15.64 -4.51 -5.27
CA ILE A 513 -15.87 -5.86 -4.74
C ILE A 513 -17.25 -6.34 -5.18
N PRO A 514 -17.38 -7.52 -5.81
CA PRO A 514 -18.68 -8.05 -6.20
C PRO A 514 -19.58 -8.31 -4.99
N PRO A 515 -20.92 -8.27 -5.14
CA PRO A 515 -21.83 -8.66 -4.08
C PRO A 515 -21.81 -10.18 -3.86
N LEU A 516 -22.36 -10.63 -2.73
CA LEU A 516 -22.38 -12.05 -2.33
C LEU A 516 -23.16 -12.99 -3.26
N CYS A 517 -23.93 -12.48 -4.22
CA CYS A 517 -24.56 -13.34 -5.23
C CYS A 517 -23.53 -13.92 -6.24
N PHE A 518 -22.28 -13.47 -6.19
CA PHE A 518 -21.14 -14.06 -6.88
C PHE A 518 -20.39 -15.04 -5.99
N ASP A 519 -19.88 -16.12 -6.59
CA ASP A 519 -19.19 -17.20 -5.87
C ASP A 519 -17.68 -17.05 -6.02
N PHE A 520 -16.96 -17.09 -4.91
CA PHE A 520 -15.49 -17.12 -4.88
C PHE A 520 -14.91 -18.28 -5.71
N SER A 521 -15.59 -19.42 -5.73
CA SER A 521 -15.16 -20.64 -6.42
C SER A 521 -15.46 -20.62 -7.92
N ASP A 522 -16.27 -19.67 -8.38
CA ASP A 522 -16.65 -19.52 -9.78
C ASP A 522 -15.69 -18.56 -10.50
N PRO A 523 -14.89 -19.04 -11.48
CA PRO A 523 -14.01 -18.19 -12.26
C PRO A 523 -14.72 -17.04 -12.99
N GLN A 524 -16.02 -17.18 -13.29
CA GLN A 524 -16.80 -16.12 -13.95
C GLN A 524 -16.98 -14.90 -13.03
N SER A 525 -16.88 -15.07 -11.71
CA SER A 525 -16.94 -13.95 -10.75
C SER A 525 -15.82 -12.92 -10.96
N LEU A 526 -14.69 -13.29 -11.61
CA LEU A 526 -13.64 -12.35 -11.99
C LEU A 526 -14.14 -11.24 -12.92
N GLN A 527 -15.12 -11.56 -13.77
CA GLN A 527 -15.72 -10.61 -14.71
C GLN A 527 -16.56 -9.54 -13.98
N ALA A 528 -17.05 -9.84 -12.77
CA ALA A 528 -17.82 -8.91 -11.95
C ALA A 528 -16.96 -7.90 -11.19
N VAL A 529 -15.63 -8.06 -11.18
CA VAL A 529 -14.71 -7.10 -10.57
C VAL A 529 -14.44 -5.97 -11.56
N ASP A 530 -15.01 -4.80 -11.28
CA ASP A 530 -14.75 -3.55 -12.01
C ASP A 530 -13.43 -2.91 -11.57
N ILE A 531 -12.79 -2.16 -12.48
CA ILE A 531 -11.61 -1.34 -12.19
C ILE A 531 -11.87 0.07 -12.73
N GLN A 532 -11.81 1.05 -11.83
CA GLN A 532 -12.01 2.46 -12.16
C GLN A 532 -10.75 3.26 -11.82
N ASP A 533 -10.29 4.11 -12.75
CA ASP A 533 -9.30 5.14 -12.42
C ASP A 533 -9.99 6.24 -11.62
N VAL A 534 -9.60 6.36 -10.35
CA VAL A 534 -10.17 7.32 -9.39
C VAL A 534 -9.16 8.40 -9.01
N THR A 535 -8.02 8.48 -9.71
CA THR A 535 -6.93 9.44 -9.43
C THR A 535 -7.43 10.86 -9.22
N TRP A 536 -8.36 11.30 -10.05
CA TRP A 536 -8.90 12.66 -10.06
C TRP A 536 -9.69 13.03 -8.80
N ARG A 537 -10.17 12.05 -8.02
CA ARG A 537 -10.78 12.26 -6.70
C ARG A 537 -9.76 12.70 -5.66
N TYR A 538 -8.52 12.27 -5.81
CA TYR A 538 -7.46 12.37 -4.79
C TYR A 538 -6.47 13.50 -5.05
N THR A 539 -6.67 14.30 -6.10
CA THR A 539 -5.76 15.38 -6.51
C THR A 539 -6.51 16.66 -6.87
N ARG A 540 -5.95 17.81 -6.50
CA ARG A 540 -6.37 19.12 -7.02
C ARG A 540 -5.45 19.60 -8.13
N ASN A 541 -4.23 19.08 -8.23
CA ASN A 541 -3.22 19.51 -9.19
C ASN A 541 -3.17 18.60 -10.42
N PHE A 542 -4.23 18.66 -11.24
CA PHE A 542 -4.36 17.80 -12.42
C PHE A 542 -3.17 17.92 -13.38
N LYS A 543 -2.63 19.13 -13.58
CA LYS A 543 -1.49 19.37 -14.47
C LYS A 543 -0.25 18.59 -14.04
N GLU A 544 -0.01 18.54 -12.75
CA GLU A 544 1.17 17.88 -12.18
C GLU A 544 0.99 16.35 -12.12
N ILE A 545 -0.23 15.87 -11.90
CA ILE A 545 -0.56 14.45 -12.09
C ILE A 545 -0.35 14.03 -13.53
N ILE A 546 -0.87 14.79 -14.51
CA ILE A 546 -0.69 14.51 -15.94
C ILE A 546 0.80 14.45 -16.30
N SER A 547 1.64 15.33 -15.72
CA SER A 547 3.08 15.32 -15.98
C SER A 547 3.79 14.09 -15.41
N ARG A 548 3.26 13.47 -14.34
CA ARG A 548 3.79 12.25 -13.72
C ARG A 548 3.23 10.95 -14.33
N ARG A 549 2.05 11.00 -14.95
CA ARG A 549 1.37 9.86 -15.57
C ARG A 549 2.03 9.43 -16.89
N LYS A 550 3.13 8.69 -16.75
CA LYS A 550 3.94 8.16 -17.87
C LYS A 550 3.92 6.64 -17.97
N TYR A 551 3.27 5.97 -17.01
CA TYR A 551 3.29 4.51 -16.94
C TYR A 551 2.32 3.88 -17.93
N PHE A 552 1.22 4.54 -18.28
CA PHE A 552 0.28 4.07 -19.30
C PHE A 552 0.08 5.13 -20.38
N SER A 553 -0.26 4.70 -21.60
CA SER A 553 -0.88 5.60 -22.56
C SER A 553 -2.33 5.85 -22.15
N GLU A 554 -2.71 7.11 -21.89
CA GLU A 554 -4.02 7.48 -21.35
C GLU A 554 -5.18 7.00 -22.22
N GLY A 555 -5.04 7.04 -23.55
CA GLY A 555 -6.07 6.54 -24.47
C GLY A 555 -6.26 5.02 -24.36
N TYR A 556 -5.17 4.26 -24.27
CA TYR A 556 -5.23 2.81 -24.09
C TYR A 556 -5.75 2.43 -22.70
N LEU A 557 -5.33 3.16 -21.66
CA LEU A 557 -5.82 2.94 -20.30
C LEU A 557 -7.33 3.16 -20.22
N ALA A 558 -7.83 4.26 -20.79
CA ALA A 558 -9.26 4.55 -20.84
C ALA A 558 -10.03 3.42 -21.56
N ALA A 559 -9.60 3.03 -22.76
CA ALA A 559 -10.24 1.95 -23.52
C ALA A 559 -10.22 0.61 -22.77
N TYR A 560 -9.10 0.27 -22.13
CA TYR A 560 -8.94 -0.94 -21.35
C TYR A 560 -9.89 -1.00 -20.14
N LEU A 561 -9.97 0.10 -19.39
CA LEU A 561 -10.87 0.21 -18.23
C LEU A 561 -12.34 0.21 -18.66
N VAL A 562 -12.71 0.85 -19.77
CA VAL A 562 -14.07 0.80 -20.32
C VAL A 562 -14.50 -0.63 -20.62
N ASN A 563 -13.64 -1.45 -21.25
CA ASN A 563 -13.97 -2.84 -21.53
C ASN A 563 -14.19 -3.66 -20.25
N ILE A 564 -13.35 -3.43 -19.23
CA ILE A 564 -13.53 -4.04 -17.90
C ILE A 564 -14.86 -3.61 -17.28
N HIS A 565 -15.16 -2.31 -17.35
CA HIS A 565 -16.37 -1.73 -16.78
C HIS A 565 -17.62 -2.31 -17.43
N LEU A 566 -17.70 -2.31 -18.77
CA LEU A 566 -18.84 -2.88 -19.50
C LEU A 566 -19.08 -4.36 -19.14
N THR A 567 -18.00 -5.12 -18.99
CA THR A 567 -18.06 -6.53 -18.59
C THR A 567 -18.61 -6.67 -17.16
N ALA A 568 -18.14 -5.87 -16.22
CA ALA A 568 -18.61 -5.89 -14.83
C ALA A 568 -20.07 -5.46 -14.73
N VAL A 569 -20.47 -4.38 -15.41
CA VAL A 569 -21.86 -3.91 -15.46
C VAL A 569 -22.78 -4.99 -16.01
N ALA A 570 -22.40 -5.67 -17.09
CA ALA A 570 -23.18 -6.78 -17.66
C ALA A 570 -23.35 -7.93 -16.65
N ALA A 571 -22.26 -8.33 -15.97
CA ALA A 571 -22.31 -9.39 -14.95
C ALA A 571 -23.23 -9.01 -13.77
N TRP A 572 -23.14 -7.77 -13.28
CA TRP A 572 -23.98 -7.27 -12.19
C TRP A 572 -25.46 -7.22 -12.60
N ASN A 573 -25.77 -6.72 -13.80
CA ASN A 573 -27.15 -6.66 -14.29
C ASN A 573 -27.76 -8.06 -14.49
N MET A 574 -26.99 -9.02 -14.97
CA MET A 574 -27.44 -10.40 -15.18
C MET A 574 -27.86 -11.06 -13.86
N LYS A 575 -27.06 -10.94 -12.79
CA LYS A 575 -27.39 -11.54 -11.48
C LYS A 575 -28.40 -10.72 -10.66
N ARG A 576 -28.50 -9.40 -10.88
CA ARG A 576 -29.46 -8.53 -10.17
C ARG A 576 -30.92 -8.78 -10.55
N SER A 577 -31.17 -9.29 -11.76
CA SER A 577 -32.50 -9.75 -12.20
C SER A 577 -33.10 -10.87 -11.30
N LEU A 578 -32.31 -11.40 -10.35
CA LEU A 578 -32.69 -12.45 -9.41
C LEU A 578 -33.04 -11.94 -7.99
N VAL A 579 -32.85 -10.64 -7.67
CA VAL A 579 -33.08 -10.06 -6.32
C VAL A 579 -33.95 -8.80 -6.42
N PRO A 580 -35.26 -8.85 -6.06
CA PRO A 580 -36.16 -7.71 -6.16
C PRO A 580 -35.86 -6.58 -5.17
N GLY A 581 -35.93 -5.31 -5.61
CA GLY A 581 -35.95 -4.13 -4.73
C GLY A 581 -34.59 -3.49 -4.43
N ASP A 582 -33.55 -3.81 -5.20
CA ASP A 582 -32.18 -3.37 -4.93
C ASP A 582 -31.76 -2.10 -5.71
N ASP A 583 -32.50 -1.66 -6.74
CA ASP A 583 -32.02 -0.70 -7.78
C ASP A 583 -31.42 0.63 -7.31
N VAL A 584 -31.79 1.14 -6.13
CA VAL A 584 -31.28 2.42 -5.61
C VAL A 584 -29.82 2.32 -5.11
N GLN A 585 -29.36 1.13 -4.72
CA GLN A 585 -28.02 0.91 -4.15
C GLN A 585 -27.00 0.39 -5.18
N ASN A 586 -27.34 0.36 -6.48
CA ASN A 586 -26.40 -0.06 -7.53
C ASN A 586 -25.36 1.04 -7.81
N PRO A 587 -24.06 0.81 -7.55
CA PRO A 587 -23.03 1.76 -7.96
C PRO A 587 -22.90 1.88 -9.49
N PHE A 588 -23.42 0.93 -10.26
CA PHE A 588 -23.31 0.86 -11.72
C PHE A 588 -24.53 1.38 -12.49
N SER A 589 -25.47 2.04 -11.83
CA SER A 589 -26.53 2.74 -12.58
C SER A 589 -25.91 3.84 -13.45
N MET A 590 -26.45 4.06 -14.65
CA MET A 590 -25.94 5.07 -15.58
C MET A 590 -25.86 6.46 -14.94
N HIS A 591 -26.86 6.82 -14.13
CA HIS A 591 -26.88 8.06 -13.37
C HIS A 591 -25.66 8.20 -12.44
N GLN A 592 -25.33 7.14 -11.70
CA GLN A 592 -24.22 7.15 -10.73
C GLN A 592 -22.86 7.15 -11.40
N VAL A 593 -22.69 6.38 -12.48
CA VAL A 593 -21.45 6.37 -13.27
C VAL A 593 -21.18 7.75 -13.88
N ILE A 594 -22.20 8.38 -14.47
CA ILE A 594 -22.07 9.75 -15.01
C ILE A 594 -21.71 10.73 -13.89
N ARG A 595 -22.36 10.65 -12.73
CA ARG A 595 -22.07 11.52 -11.59
C ARG A 595 -20.62 11.38 -11.09
N GLU A 596 -20.12 10.15 -10.97
CA GLU A 596 -18.72 9.87 -10.62
C GLU A 596 -17.76 10.47 -11.65
N LEU A 597 -17.98 10.20 -12.94
CA LEU A 597 -17.13 10.75 -14.01
C LEU A 597 -17.18 12.29 -14.05
N CYS A 598 -18.37 12.89 -13.92
CA CYS A 598 -18.54 14.34 -13.82
C CYS A 598 -17.74 14.93 -12.66
N SER A 599 -17.62 14.23 -11.53
CA SER A 599 -16.80 14.66 -10.40
C SER A 599 -15.30 14.73 -10.73
N PHE A 600 -14.83 13.93 -11.69
CA PHE A 600 -13.42 13.90 -12.11
C PHE A 600 -13.03 15.04 -13.05
N PHE A 601 -14.00 15.72 -13.68
CA PHE A 601 -13.70 16.87 -14.54
C PHE A 601 -13.36 18.15 -13.77
N LYS A 602 -13.59 18.17 -12.46
CA LYS A 602 -13.33 19.33 -11.61
C LYS A 602 -12.44 18.92 -10.44
N PRO A 603 -11.35 19.65 -10.17
CA PRO A 603 -10.57 19.47 -8.96
C PRO A 603 -11.48 19.48 -7.72
N PRO A 604 -11.28 18.57 -6.75
CA PRO A 604 -12.01 18.58 -5.50
C PRO A 604 -11.87 19.92 -4.77
N LYS A 605 -12.87 20.25 -3.95
CA LYS A 605 -12.83 21.45 -3.11
C LYS A 605 -11.63 21.39 -2.15
N ALA A 606 -11.03 22.55 -1.89
CA ALA A 606 -9.97 22.66 -0.89
C ALA A 606 -10.49 22.16 0.46
N PRO A 607 -9.66 21.47 1.27
CA PRO A 607 -10.06 21.13 2.61
C PRO A 607 -10.25 22.42 3.43
N GLU A 608 -11.32 22.48 4.21
CA GLU A 608 -11.66 23.67 5.03
C GLU A 608 -10.62 23.91 6.12
N ARG A 609 -9.93 22.86 6.55
CA ARG A 609 -8.87 22.89 7.55
C ARG A 609 -7.60 22.23 6.99
N PRO A 610 -6.40 22.64 7.44
CA PRO A 610 -5.17 21.94 7.07
C PRO A 610 -5.27 20.46 7.43
N LEU A 611 -5.06 19.60 6.43
CA LEU A 611 -5.04 18.15 6.63
C LEU A 611 -3.71 17.74 7.28
N PRO A 612 -3.71 16.72 8.17
CA PRO A 612 -2.50 16.31 8.85
C PRO A 612 -1.53 15.61 7.90
N GLY A 613 -0.24 15.77 8.16
CA GLY A 613 0.80 14.92 7.59
C GLY A 613 0.68 13.48 8.07
N ARG A 614 1.40 12.56 7.43
CA ARG A 614 1.36 11.14 7.76
C ARG A 614 1.85 10.90 9.19
N ARG A 615 1.05 10.18 9.97
CA ARG A 615 1.36 9.87 11.38
C ARG A 615 1.97 8.49 11.59
N THR A 616 1.72 7.55 10.67
CA THR A 616 2.13 6.14 10.79
C THR A 616 3.38 5.81 9.97
N GLY A 617 4.27 5.00 10.53
CA GLY A 617 5.52 4.57 9.91
C GLY A 617 6.74 5.36 10.38
N PRO A 618 7.98 4.83 10.17
CA PRO A 618 9.19 5.44 10.68
C PRO A 618 9.36 6.89 10.24
N LEU A 619 9.81 7.77 11.15
CA LEU A 619 9.95 9.21 10.87
C LEU A 619 10.90 9.48 9.69
N GLU A 620 12.01 8.76 9.62
CA GLU A 620 12.98 8.86 8.52
C GLU A 620 12.35 8.49 7.17
N TRP A 621 11.55 7.42 7.16
CA TRP A 621 10.83 6.96 5.96
C TRP A 621 9.79 7.99 5.50
N ARG A 622 9.01 8.56 6.45
CA ARG A 622 8.03 9.62 6.16
C ARG A 622 8.71 10.88 5.62
N ARG A 623 9.85 11.27 6.22
CA ARG A 623 10.65 12.42 5.79
C ARG A 623 11.24 12.24 4.41
N ALA A 624 11.84 11.07 4.14
CA ALA A 624 12.44 10.78 2.83
C ALA A 624 11.42 10.87 1.69
N ARG A 625 10.14 10.63 2.00
CA ARG A 625 9.03 10.72 1.05
C ARG A 625 8.30 12.07 1.05
N GLY A 626 8.75 13.03 1.85
CA GLY A 626 8.08 14.33 1.99
C GLY A 626 6.69 14.26 2.66
N GLU A 627 6.34 13.13 3.29
CA GLU A 627 4.98 12.82 3.75
C GLU A 627 4.60 13.47 5.10
N LEU A 628 5.35 14.49 5.55
CA LEU A 628 5.15 15.18 6.83
C LEU A 628 4.09 16.29 6.76
N GLY A 629 3.61 16.61 5.56
CA GLY A 629 2.56 17.60 5.31
C GLY A 629 3.00 19.07 5.33
N PRO A 630 2.07 20.02 5.15
CA PRO A 630 2.34 21.45 4.96
C PRO A 630 3.06 22.17 6.11
N GLY A 631 3.20 21.51 7.28
CA GLY A 631 3.99 22.00 8.42
C GLY A 631 5.34 21.29 8.61
N GLY A 632 5.64 20.26 7.80
CA GLY A 632 6.77 19.35 7.98
C GLY A 632 8.15 19.91 7.65
N VAL A 633 8.22 21.06 6.96
CA VAL A 633 9.48 21.67 6.51
C VAL A 633 9.64 23.13 6.92
N SER A 634 8.63 23.80 7.51
CA SER A 634 8.72 25.24 7.77
C SER A 634 7.84 25.80 8.91
N ALA A 635 7.21 24.96 9.74
CA ALA A 635 6.49 25.48 10.91
C ALA A 635 7.42 25.44 12.13
N GLU A 636 7.63 26.60 12.76
CA GLU A 636 8.21 26.68 14.11
C GLU A 636 7.52 25.64 15.01
N PRO A 637 8.27 24.82 15.76
CA PRO A 637 7.68 23.80 16.61
C PRO A 637 6.67 24.41 17.58
N SER A 638 5.45 23.88 17.61
CA SER A 638 4.40 24.36 18.52
C SER A 638 4.83 24.19 19.97
N TRP A 639 4.43 25.13 20.83
CA TRP A 639 4.57 25.00 22.27
C TRP A 639 3.63 23.91 22.81
N GLU A 640 4.15 23.12 23.74
CA GLU A 640 3.49 22.08 24.52
C GLU A 640 3.61 22.40 26.02
N GLY A 641 2.75 21.80 26.84
CA GLY A 641 2.76 21.93 28.30
C GLY A 641 1.55 22.70 28.84
N ASP A 642 1.26 22.49 30.13
CA ASP A 642 0.04 22.98 30.78
C ASP A 642 0.20 24.41 31.35
N ASN A 643 1.28 25.12 30.97
CA ASN A 643 1.63 26.45 31.46
C ASN A 643 1.70 26.53 33.00
N ILE A 644 2.18 25.46 33.65
CA ILE A 644 2.28 25.33 35.10
C ILE A 644 3.24 26.37 35.68
N VAL A 645 2.75 27.21 36.60
CA VAL A 645 3.59 28.14 37.37
C VAL A 645 3.73 27.58 38.79
N LEU A 646 4.97 27.34 39.22
CA LEU A 646 5.26 26.81 40.55
C LEU A 646 5.11 27.92 41.58
N GLU A 647 4.53 27.56 42.73
CA GLU A 647 4.44 28.42 43.89
C GLU A 647 5.06 27.72 45.12
N PRO A 648 5.78 28.44 45.99
CA PRO A 648 6.24 27.90 47.26
C PRO A 648 5.07 27.48 48.13
N SER A 649 5.15 26.28 48.69
CA SER A 649 4.26 25.80 49.73
C SER A 649 4.45 26.59 51.03
N THR A 650 3.49 26.46 51.94
CA THR A 650 3.58 27.03 53.30
C THR A 650 4.82 26.55 54.04
N GLU A 651 5.24 25.30 53.82
CA GLU A 651 6.41 24.71 54.47
C GLU A 651 7.73 25.22 53.85
N GLU A 652 7.82 25.37 52.52
CA GLU A 652 8.96 26.02 51.87
C GLU A 652 9.13 27.48 52.31
N LEU A 653 8.03 28.21 52.53
CA LEU A 653 8.05 29.58 53.06
C LEU A 653 8.53 29.64 54.53
N LYS A 654 8.14 28.67 55.37
CA LYS A 654 8.66 28.56 56.75
C LYS A 654 10.14 28.20 56.77
N ASN A 655 10.58 27.28 55.91
CA ASN A 655 11.97 26.85 55.79
C ASN A 655 12.84 27.88 55.04
N GLY A 656 12.25 28.90 54.42
CA GLY A 656 12.95 29.97 53.71
C GLY A 656 13.62 29.52 52.41
N MET A 657 13.19 28.40 51.82
CA MET A 657 13.80 27.87 50.61
C MET A 657 12.81 27.09 49.76
N PHE A 658 12.71 27.45 48.48
CA PHE A 658 12.18 26.58 47.44
C PHE A 658 13.33 25.76 46.84
N TYR A 659 13.16 24.43 46.78
CA TYR A 659 14.19 23.54 46.24
C TYR A 659 13.56 22.50 45.32
N LEU A 660 13.88 22.58 44.04
CA LEU A 660 13.50 21.62 43.02
C LEU A 660 14.73 20.86 42.52
N ARG A 661 14.64 19.53 42.43
CA ARG A 661 15.66 18.69 41.80
C ARG A 661 15.04 17.72 40.80
N TYR A 662 15.74 17.41 39.72
CA TYR A 662 15.30 16.46 38.68
C TYR A 662 16.37 15.40 38.41
N ASN A 663 15.93 14.15 38.30
CA ASN A 663 16.77 12.99 38.03
C ASN A 663 16.40 12.42 36.65
N SER A 664 17.28 12.57 35.67
CA SER A 664 17.00 12.11 34.31
C SER A 664 17.01 10.59 34.14
N ALA A 665 17.74 9.85 34.99
CA ALA A 665 17.76 8.39 34.99
C ALA A 665 16.41 7.80 35.42
N LEU A 666 15.87 8.28 36.53
CA LEU A 666 14.57 7.85 37.05
C LEU A 666 13.38 8.56 36.38
N ASP A 667 13.62 9.67 35.68
CA ASP A 667 12.60 10.55 35.09
C ASP A 667 11.61 11.09 36.12
N ILE A 668 12.13 11.65 37.22
CA ILE A 668 11.32 12.16 38.32
C ILE A 668 11.82 13.52 38.83
N TYR A 669 10.89 14.34 39.32
CA TYR A 669 11.19 15.51 40.14
C TYR A 669 11.07 15.18 41.63
N GLN A 670 11.76 15.98 42.44
CA GLN A 670 11.54 16.02 43.89
C GLN A 670 11.61 17.45 44.42
N ARG A 671 10.71 17.76 45.35
CA ARG A 671 10.68 19.01 46.13
C ARG A 671 10.88 18.68 47.61
N PRO A 672 12.12 18.68 48.13
CA PRO A 672 12.43 18.15 49.46
C PRO A 672 11.72 18.85 50.63
N PHE A 673 11.17 20.05 50.44
CA PHE A 673 10.52 20.84 51.50
C PHE A 673 9.00 20.99 51.31
N LEU A 674 8.37 20.17 50.46
CA LEU A 674 6.96 20.33 50.08
C LEU A 674 5.96 20.01 51.21
N ASN A 675 6.23 18.98 52.04
CA ASN A 675 5.28 18.46 53.04
C ASN A 675 5.86 18.46 54.47
N GLU A 676 5.00 18.67 55.48
CA GLU A 676 5.38 18.55 56.90
C GLU A 676 5.70 17.09 57.27
N GLY A 677 6.89 16.83 57.83
CA GLY A 677 7.24 15.54 58.43
C GLY A 677 8.31 14.71 57.71
N GLU A 678 8.69 15.03 56.47
CA GLU A 678 9.81 14.38 55.76
C GLU A 678 11.19 14.98 56.13
N ARG A 679 11.35 15.39 57.39
CA ARG A 679 12.64 15.92 57.92
C ARG A 679 13.77 14.88 57.93
N THR A 680 13.49 13.62 57.57
CA THR A 680 14.48 12.53 57.52
C THR A 680 15.21 12.41 56.19
N TRP A 681 14.83 13.17 55.15
CA TRP A 681 15.43 13.01 53.81
C TRP A 681 16.31 14.16 53.35
N THR A 682 16.76 14.99 54.30
CA THR A 682 17.87 15.91 54.09
C THR A 682 19.19 15.14 54.20
N GLY A 683 19.64 14.52 53.11
CA GLY A 683 21.06 14.16 52.95
C GLY A 683 21.43 12.67 52.84
N GLN A 684 20.49 11.73 52.88
CA GLN A 684 20.76 10.35 52.44
C GLN A 684 19.71 9.92 51.43
N SER A 685 20.15 9.79 50.17
CA SER A 685 19.54 8.92 49.18
C SER A 685 19.05 7.64 49.89
N SER A 686 17.74 7.41 49.98
CA SER A 686 17.25 6.06 49.73
C SER A 686 17.92 5.65 48.44
N LYS A 687 18.80 4.67 48.56
CA LYS A 687 19.41 4.00 47.42
C LYS A 687 18.36 3.18 46.66
N ASN A 688 17.13 3.11 47.17
CA ASN A 688 16.04 2.42 46.55
C ASN A 688 15.35 3.32 45.51
N SER A 689 15.67 3.09 44.24
CA SER A 689 15.05 3.78 43.11
C SER A 689 13.53 3.63 43.09
N ASP A 690 13.00 2.50 43.57
CA ASP A 690 11.58 2.18 43.45
C ASP A 690 10.74 3.02 44.43
N GLU A 691 11.27 3.29 45.62
CA GLU A 691 10.64 4.20 46.59
C GLU A 691 10.59 5.64 46.07
N LEU A 692 11.68 6.10 45.46
CA LEU A 692 11.77 7.43 44.86
C LEU A 692 10.75 7.61 43.73
N ILE A 693 10.63 6.61 42.85
CA ILE A 693 9.64 6.61 41.76
C ILE A 693 8.23 6.61 42.32
N LYS A 694 7.96 5.76 43.33
CA LYS A 694 6.63 5.67 43.93
C LYS A 694 6.21 7.00 44.56
N HIS A 695 7.07 7.59 45.39
CA HIS A 695 6.77 8.87 46.02
C HIS A 695 6.57 10.00 45.00
N ALA A 696 7.41 10.06 43.96
CA ALA A 696 7.25 11.02 42.88
C ALA A 696 5.92 10.81 42.14
N THR A 697 5.52 9.57 41.91
CA THR A 697 4.24 9.23 41.27
C THR A 697 3.05 9.67 42.12
N ASP A 698 3.07 9.35 43.42
CA ASP A 698 2.02 9.70 44.38
C ASP A 698 1.88 11.24 44.53
N ALA A 699 2.99 11.98 44.40
CA ALA A 699 3.03 13.44 44.46
C ALA A 699 2.79 14.13 43.09
N GLY A 700 2.55 13.39 42.01
CA GLY A 700 2.37 13.95 40.66
C GLY A 700 3.64 14.57 40.06
N LEU A 701 4.83 14.17 40.55
CA LEU A 701 6.16 14.63 40.15
C LEU A 701 6.91 13.64 39.23
N SER A 702 6.22 12.61 38.74
CA SER A 702 6.78 11.63 37.80
C SER A 702 6.78 12.17 36.36
N GLY A 703 7.87 11.95 35.64
CA GLY A 703 8.09 12.40 34.27
C GLY A 703 8.56 13.86 34.17
N TRP A 704 9.53 14.14 33.30
CA TRP A 704 10.06 15.50 33.06
C TRP A 704 8.99 16.53 32.63
N ARG A 705 7.87 16.06 32.08
CA ARG A 705 6.74 16.90 31.63
C ARG A 705 5.86 17.39 32.78
N SER A 706 5.91 16.76 33.95
CA SER A 706 4.97 17.03 35.05
C SER A 706 5.15 18.39 35.73
N VAL A 707 6.37 18.94 35.73
CA VAL A 707 6.72 20.19 36.43
C VAL A 707 7.14 21.30 35.46
N ALA A 708 7.51 20.97 34.22
CA ALA A 708 7.85 21.96 33.20
C ALA A 708 6.64 22.85 32.87
N ASN A 709 6.85 24.17 32.77
CA ASN A 709 5.80 25.13 32.43
C ASN A 709 5.32 24.90 30.99
N ARG A 710 6.25 24.95 30.06
CA ARG A 710 6.03 24.70 28.63
C ARG A 710 7.35 24.33 27.96
N TRP A 711 7.27 23.63 26.84
CA TRP A 711 8.43 23.28 26.02
C TRP A 711 8.05 23.27 24.54
N ARG A 712 9.04 23.30 23.66
CA ARG A 712 8.87 23.06 22.23
C ARG A 712 10.07 22.31 21.72
N ASN A 713 9.85 21.33 20.85
CA ASN A 713 10.93 20.55 20.23
C ASN A 713 11.94 19.99 21.27
N ILE A 714 11.46 19.48 22.40
CA ILE A 714 12.25 18.80 23.42
C ILE A 714 11.69 17.40 23.63
N ASP A 715 12.56 16.41 23.79
CA ASP A 715 12.18 15.07 24.22
C ASP A 715 13.26 14.37 25.05
N ARG A 716 12.86 13.35 25.83
CA ARG A 716 13.78 12.54 26.63
C ARG A 716 14.28 11.35 25.83
N LYS A 717 15.60 11.27 25.61
CA LYS A 717 16.25 10.16 24.92
C LYS A 717 16.97 9.24 25.90
N VAL A 718 16.80 7.93 25.70
CA VAL A 718 17.58 6.89 26.37
C VAL A 718 18.42 6.18 25.32
N GLU A 719 19.74 6.22 25.46
CA GLU A 719 20.71 5.48 24.65
C GLU A 719 21.05 4.18 25.38
N HIS A 720 20.49 3.06 24.92
CA HIS A 720 20.72 1.76 25.56
C HIS A 720 22.16 1.26 25.34
N ASP A 721 22.75 1.51 24.17
CA ASP A 721 24.11 1.08 23.82
C ASP A 721 25.16 1.76 24.72
N TRP A 722 24.99 3.06 24.96
CA TRP A 722 25.90 3.88 25.76
C TRP A 722 25.46 4.03 27.22
N LYS A 723 24.33 3.43 27.58
CA LYS A 723 23.74 3.49 28.92
C LYS A 723 23.51 4.94 29.39
N MET A 724 23.14 5.83 28.48
CA MET A 724 22.99 7.27 28.73
C MET A 724 21.54 7.73 28.62
N VAL A 725 21.21 8.81 29.31
CA VAL A 725 19.90 9.46 29.27
C VAL A 725 20.06 10.97 29.34
N TYR A 726 19.23 11.70 28.61
CA TYR A 726 19.25 13.17 28.53
C TYR A 726 17.96 13.70 27.91
N LEU A 727 17.73 15.01 28.01
CA LEU A 727 16.80 15.71 27.15
C LEU A 727 17.57 16.30 25.96
N ALA A 728 17.01 16.17 24.76
CA ALA A 728 17.56 16.73 23.53
C ALA A 728 16.43 17.33 22.68
N ARG A 729 16.76 17.84 21.49
CA ARG A 729 15.71 18.20 20.53
C ARG A 729 14.95 16.95 20.08
N LYS A 730 13.73 17.09 19.56
CA LYS A 730 12.99 15.91 19.07
C LYS A 730 13.80 15.21 17.99
N GLU A 731 13.81 13.89 18.02
CA GLU A 731 14.59 13.08 17.08
C GLU A 731 14.29 13.47 15.63
N GLY A 732 15.34 13.80 14.89
CA GLY A 732 15.26 14.29 13.53
C GLY A 732 14.84 15.77 13.37
N SER A 733 14.63 16.57 14.41
CA SER A 733 14.32 18.01 14.24
C SER A 733 15.36 18.69 13.33
N PRO A 734 14.97 19.55 12.36
CA PRO A 734 15.91 20.29 11.52
C PRO A 734 16.95 21.04 12.35
N ALA A 735 18.17 21.21 11.81
CA ALA A 735 19.26 21.89 12.53
C ALA A 735 18.92 23.34 12.90
N HIS A 736 18.11 24.03 12.08
CA HIS A 736 17.66 25.40 12.31
C HIS A 736 16.52 25.51 13.34
N HIS A 737 15.85 24.40 13.70
CA HIS A 737 14.83 24.40 14.75
C HIS A 737 15.48 24.24 16.12
N GLU A 738 15.25 25.21 17.00
CA GLU A 738 15.69 25.12 18.38
C GLU A 738 14.72 24.29 19.24
N GLY A 739 15.25 23.74 20.33
CA GLY A 739 14.47 23.17 21.43
C GLY A 739 14.47 24.13 22.61
N ILE A 740 13.30 24.36 23.22
CA ILE A 740 13.17 25.20 24.42
C ILE A 740 12.35 24.46 25.47
N ILE A 741 12.75 24.57 26.73
CA ILE A 741 11.99 24.12 27.91
C ILE A 741 12.04 25.18 29.00
N GLU A 742 10.92 25.46 29.66
CA GLU A 742 10.81 26.48 30.70
C GLU A 742 10.27 25.93 32.02
N TRP A 743 10.78 26.44 33.14
CA TRP A 743 10.18 26.33 34.48
C TRP A 743 9.96 27.75 35.02
N LYS A 744 8.82 27.98 35.67
CA LYS A 744 8.46 29.29 36.22
C LYS A 744 8.12 29.17 37.69
N LEU A 745 8.70 30.03 38.51
CA LEU A 745 8.40 30.15 39.93
C LEU A 745 7.84 31.55 40.21
N ARG A 746 6.71 31.60 40.90
CA ARG A 746 6.09 32.82 41.43
C ARG A 746 5.98 32.71 42.94
N VAL A 747 6.33 33.78 43.65
CA VAL A 747 6.16 33.91 45.10
C VAL A 747 4.92 34.76 45.35
N PRO A 748 3.73 34.15 45.62
CA PRO A 748 2.48 34.89 45.76
C PRO A 748 2.38 35.65 47.10
N SER A 749 3.10 35.22 48.12
CA SER A 749 3.09 35.88 49.43
C SER A 749 3.63 37.30 49.34
N GLU A 750 2.95 38.27 49.96
CA GLU A 750 3.42 39.65 50.02
C GLU A 750 4.63 39.84 50.93
N GLU A 751 4.74 38.99 51.95
CA GLU A 751 5.79 39.02 52.99
C GLU A 751 7.14 38.51 52.49
N TYR A 752 7.17 37.61 51.50
CA TYR A 752 8.40 36.95 51.05
C TYR A 752 8.84 37.43 49.67
N VAL A 753 10.15 37.52 49.45
CA VAL A 753 10.79 37.81 48.17
C VAL A 753 11.89 36.80 47.90
N ILE A 754 12.31 36.72 46.63
CA ILE A 754 13.47 35.91 46.25
C ILE A 754 14.74 36.53 46.86
N GLY A 755 15.58 35.70 47.46
CA GLY A 755 16.91 36.04 47.96
C GLY A 755 17.99 35.55 47.00
N LYS A 756 18.92 34.75 47.52
CA LYS A 756 19.95 34.06 46.72
C LYS A 756 19.36 32.91 45.90
N VAL A 757 19.88 32.74 44.69
CA VAL A 757 19.53 31.61 43.81
C VAL A 757 20.77 30.74 43.59
N SER A 758 20.59 29.43 43.53
CA SER A 758 21.64 28.50 43.10
C SER A 758 21.09 27.54 42.06
N LEU A 759 21.86 27.28 41.02
CA LEU A 759 21.49 26.41 39.91
C LEU A 759 22.66 25.50 39.55
N PHE A 760 22.41 24.21 39.62
CA PHE A 760 23.25 23.16 39.07
C PHE A 760 22.48 22.44 37.96
N ALA A 761 23.09 22.25 36.79
CA ALA A 761 22.52 21.44 35.74
C ALA A 761 23.62 20.80 34.89
N ASN A 762 23.46 19.51 34.56
CA ASN A 762 24.35 18.84 33.62
C ASN A 762 24.02 19.26 32.18
N LEU A 763 24.98 19.80 31.46
CA LEU A 763 24.84 20.29 30.08
C LEU A 763 25.96 19.74 29.21
N VAL A 764 25.66 19.28 28.00
CA VAL A 764 26.66 18.77 27.06
C VAL A 764 26.37 19.27 25.64
N SER A 765 27.41 19.78 24.99
CA SER A 765 27.46 20.04 23.54
C SER A 765 28.55 19.18 22.93
N HIS A 766 28.21 18.31 21.98
CA HIS A 766 29.15 17.39 21.32
C HIS A 766 29.78 17.95 20.04
N SER A 767 29.21 19.02 19.48
CA SER A 767 29.75 19.77 18.34
C SER A 767 29.99 21.24 18.69
N VAL A 768 30.97 21.86 18.04
CA VAL A 768 31.29 23.30 18.15
C VAL A 768 30.11 24.18 17.75
N ASP A 769 29.29 23.69 16.82
CA ASP A 769 28.11 24.40 16.32
C ASP A 769 26.87 24.14 17.17
N SER A 770 26.90 23.17 18.08
CA SER A 770 25.77 22.83 18.96
C SER A 770 25.85 23.56 20.30
N MET A 771 24.75 24.16 20.73
CA MET A 771 24.69 24.94 21.97
C MET A 771 23.57 24.42 22.87
N ALA A 772 23.90 24.11 24.12
CA ALA A 772 22.96 23.82 25.19
C ALA A 772 23.15 24.82 26.33
N VAL A 773 22.15 25.67 26.63
CA VAL A 773 22.29 26.74 27.62
C VAL A 773 21.08 26.76 28.55
N PHE A 774 21.33 26.96 29.84
CA PHE A 774 20.32 27.34 30.83
C PHE A 774 20.40 28.84 31.10
N THR A 775 19.26 29.52 31.25
CA THR A 775 19.22 30.94 31.61
C THR A 775 18.21 31.15 32.73
N LEU A 776 18.64 31.80 33.81
CA LEU A 776 17.76 32.33 34.85
C LEU A 776 17.30 33.74 34.46
N CYS A 777 16.00 34.02 34.52
CA CYS A 777 15.40 35.30 34.15
C CYS A 777 14.52 35.85 35.28
N SER A 778 14.58 37.16 35.56
CA SER A 778 13.77 37.82 36.61
C SER A 778 12.29 37.97 36.26
N GLY A 779 11.92 37.80 34.99
CA GLY A 779 10.55 37.92 34.48
C GLY A 779 10.19 36.78 33.54
N PHE A 780 8.89 36.50 33.39
CA PHE A 780 8.39 35.43 32.53
C PHE A 780 8.56 35.76 31.03
N ASP A 781 8.42 37.04 30.68
CA ASP A 781 8.52 37.55 29.30
C ASP A 781 9.92 38.04 28.92
N THR A 782 10.91 37.94 29.82
CA THR A 782 12.29 38.33 29.51
C THR A 782 12.88 37.37 28.47
N GLU A 783 13.22 37.90 27.28
CA GLU A 783 13.90 37.16 26.21
C GLU A 783 15.31 36.73 26.64
N SER A 784 15.70 35.52 26.28
CA SER A 784 17.06 35.00 26.52
C SER A 784 18.05 35.69 25.58
N ALA A 785 18.91 36.56 26.11
CA ALA A 785 20.02 37.14 25.35
C ALA A 785 20.99 36.04 24.87
N GLU A 786 21.55 36.18 23.67
CA GLU A 786 22.60 35.28 23.17
C GLU A 786 23.87 35.43 24.03
N PRO A 787 24.39 34.33 24.61
CA PRO A 787 25.63 34.41 25.38
C PRO A 787 26.83 34.55 24.44
N ALA A 788 27.69 35.53 24.70
CA ALA A 788 29.04 35.57 24.13
C ALA A 788 29.82 34.34 24.64
N ALA A 789 30.55 33.67 23.74
CA ALA A 789 31.24 32.42 24.03
C ALA A 789 32.11 32.53 25.30
N GLY A 790 31.82 31.68 26.30
CA GLY A 790 32.62 31.55 27.53
C GLY A 790 32.36 32.56 28.64
N CYS A 791 31.26 33.35 28.59
CA CYS A 791 31.01 34.39 29.58
C CYS A 791 29.79 34.09 30.49
N SER A 792 30.04 33.93 31.79
CA SER A 792 29.02 33.75 32.85
C SER A 792 28.51 35.09 33.45
N THR A 793 28.66 36.20 32.73
CA THR A 793 28.33 37.53 33.26
C THR A 793 26.84 37.83 33.14
N ALA A 794 26.28 38.46 34.18
CA ALA A 794 24.89 38.89 34.20
C ALA A 794 24.67 40.02 33.18
N THR A 795 23.64 39.88 32.34
CA THR A 795 23.25 40.92 31.38
C THR A 795 22.00 41.63 31.91
N THR A 796 22.14 42.91 32.23
CA THR A 796 21.02 43.76 32.66
C THR A 796 20.52 44.55 31.47
N SER A 797 19.28 44.33 31.04
CA SER A 797 18.62 45.11 29.97
C SER A 797 17.37 45.80 30.50
N ALA A 798 16.75 46.66 29.68
CA ALA A 798 15.44 47.24 29.99
C ALA A 798 14.32 46.19 30.17
N ALA A 799 14.54 44.93 29.77
CA ALA A 799 13.60 43.81 29.84
C ALA A 799 13.78 42.88 31.08
N GLY A 800 14.77 43.15 31.95
CA GLY A 800 15.03 42.40 33.18
C GLY A 800 16.46 41.86 33.32
N ILE A 801 16.67 41.04 34.34
CA ILE A 801 17.96 40.41 34.69
C ILE A 801 18.01 39.00 34.09
N SER A 802 19.11 38.66 33.43
CA SER A 802 19.36 37.31 32.90
C SER A 802 20.76 36.80 33.26
N VAL A 803 20.86 35.54 33.69
CA VAL A 803 22.13 34.88 34.05
C VAL A 803 22.21 33.50 33.37
N PRO A 804 23.12 33.31 32.40
CA PRO A 804 23.27 32.04 31.69
C PRO A 804 24.20 31.05 32.42
N LEU A 805 23.99 29.75 32.17
CA LEU A 805 24.81 28.61 32.55
C LEU A 805 25.04 27.77 31.28
N SER A 806 26.31 27.56 30.92
CA SER A 806 26.71 26.91 29.67
C SER A 806 27.42 25.57 29.93
N PRO A 807 27.63 24.72 28.92
CA PRO A 807 28.33 23.44 29.10
C PRO A 807 29.77 23.70 29.57
N GLY A 808 30.18 23.01 30.64
CA GLY A 808 31.53 23.13 31.19
C GLY A 808 31.80 24.34 32.10
N SER A 809 30.82 25.23 32.33
CA SER A 809 30.94 26.28 33.35
C SER A 809 30.66 25.75 34.76
N ASP A 810 31.23 26.38 35.78
CA ASP A 810 30.92 26.08 37.17
C ASP A 810 29.42 26.31 37.47
N PRO A 811 28.82 25.53 38.39
CA PRO A 811 27.44 25.75 38.83
C PRO A 811 27.24 27.16 39.38
N LEU A 812 26.07 27.74 39.14
CA LEU A 812 25.72 29.04 39.71
C LEU A 812 25.43 28.87 41.20
N PHE A 813 26.25 29.46 42.05
CA PHE A 813 26.09 29.34 43.50
C PHE A 813 25.82 30.70 44.15
N SER A 814 24.74 30.78 44.93
CA SER A 814 24.39 31.96 45.74
C SER A 814 24.37 33.29 44.98
N ILE A 815 23.81 33.30 43.77
CA ILE A 815 23.71 34.51 42.95
C ILE A 815 22.64 35.45 43.55
N THR A 816 22.98 36.72 43.75
CA THR A 816 22.14 37.73 44.45
C THR A 816 21.41 38.69 43.52
N GLN A 817 21.61 38.57 42.20
CA GLN A 817 21.06 39.49 41.21
C GLN A 817 19.52 39.46 41.18
N PHE A 818 18.90 38.35 41.58
CA PHE A 818 17.44 38.21 41.64
C PHE A 818 16.84 38.61 42.99
N GLN A 819 17.64 39.18 43.90
CA GLN A 819 17.18 39.55 45.23
C GLN A 819 16.08 40.62 45.16
N GLY A 820 14.97 40.38 45.84
CA GLY A 820 13.79 41.25 45.84
C GLY A 820 12.75 40.92 44.77
N CYS A 821 13.07 40.07 43.79
CA CYS A 821 12.11 39.64 42.77
C CYS A 821 10.97 38.81 43.38
N LYS A 822 9.79 38.86 42.75
CA LYS A 822 8.62 38.02 43.08
C LYS A 822 8.46 36.83 42.12
N GLN A 823 9.19 36.82 41.02
CA GLN A 823 9.12 35.81 39.98
C GLN A 823 10.52 35.51 39.47
N ILE A 824 10.74 34.26 39.06
CA ILE A 824 11.96 33.84 38.38
C ILE A 824 11.63 32.69 37.43
N ALA A 825 12.22 32.71 36.24
CA ALA A 825 12.10 31.66 35.25
C ALA A 825 13.45 30.99 35.01
N LEU A 826 13.43 29.68 34.81
CA LEU A 826 14.56 28.89 34.35
C LEU A 826 14.25 28.42 32.92
N LYS A 827 15.06 28.81 31.93
CA LYS A 827 14.85 28.48 30.52
C LYS A 827 16.02 27.65 30.00
N GLY A 828 15.78 26.45 29.48
CA GLY A 828 16.75 25.64 28.76
C GLY A 828 16.58 25.80 27.26
N ARG A 829 17.65 26.12 26.52
CA ARG A 829 17.65 26.33 25.07
C ARG A 829 18.70 25.44 24.40
N LEU A 830 18.29 24.74 23.34
CA LEU A 830 19.11 23.83 22.54
C LEU A 830 19.06 24.26 21.07
N TRP A 831 20.19 24.63 20.45
CA TRP A 831 20.20 25.02 19.03
C TRP A 831 21.51 24.63 18.35
N THR A 832 21.54 24.76 17.02
CA THR A 832 22.75 24.57 16.20
C THR A 832 22.99 25.85 15.42
N LYS A 833 24.22 26.35 15.38
CA LYS A 833 24.61 27.51 14.58
C LYS A 833 24.53 27.13 13.11
N THR A 834 23.69 27.80 12.34
CA THR A 834 23.50 27.52 10.91
C THR A 834 24.61 28.19 10.09
N ASN A 835 25.57 27.41 9.60
CA ASN A 835 26.33 27.75 8.40
C ASN A 835 25.65 27.09 7.20
N SER A 836 25.60 27.78 6.07
CA SER A 836 24.77 27.46 4.90
C SER A 836 24.97 26.08 4.26
N ASP A 837 26.00 25.32 4.66
CA ASP A 837 26.35 24.04 4.05
C ASP A 837 25.99 22.79 4.90
N GLU A 838 25.48 22.96 6.14
CA GLU A 838 25.24 21.85 7.09
C GLU A 838 23.78 21.49 7.38
N GLU A 839 22.81 21.91 6.56
CA GLU A 839 21.39 21.51 6.72
C GLU A 839 21.14 20.00 6.66
N ARG A 840 22.16 19.20 6.33
CA ARG A 840 22.10 17.74 6.14
C ARG A 840 22.58 16.90 7.32
N ASN A 841 22.93 17.44 8.48
CA ASN A 841 23.40 16.60 9.61
C ASN A 841 22.22 15.87 10.30
N PRO A 842 22.02 14.55 10.09
CA PRO A 842 20.85 13.83 10.60
C PRO A 842 20.86 13.67 12.13
N VAL A 843 22.03 13.83 12.77
CA VAL A 843 22.20 13.69 14.21
C VAL A 843 22.27 15.04 14.94
N ALA A 844 22.02 16.17 14.26
CA ALA A 844 22.11 17.50 14.86
C ALA A 844 21.21 17.66 16.12
N TRP A 845 20.05 17.01 16.12
CA TRP A 845 19.07 17.06 17.21
C TRP A 845 19.61 16.59 18.58
N GLN A 846 20.57 15.66 18.58
CA GLN A 846 21.16 15.10 19.80
C GLN A 846 22.53 15.69 20.16
N GLN A 847 23.07 16.62 19.37
CA GLN A 847 24.40 17.19 19.65
C GLN A 847 24.39 18.13 20.87
N ALA A 848 23.25 18.76 21.17
CA ALA A 848 23.05 19.59 22.36
C ALA A 848 22.10 18.86 23.33
N GLN A 849 22.53 18.68 24.58
CA GLN A 849 21.87 17.80 25.54
C GLN A 849 21.75 18.46 26.92
N LEU A 850 20.56 18.42 27.51
CA LEU A 850 20.32 18.76 28.91
C LEU A 850 20.28 17.48 29.75
N PHE A 851 20.76 17.56 30.98
CA PHE A 851 20.63 16.51 32.00
C PHE A 851 21.29 15.17 31.62
N ARG A 852 22.38 15.20 30.83
CA ARG A 852 23.11 13.98 30.45
C ARG A 852 23.63 13.25 31.69
N GLN A 853 23.24 11.98 31.80
CA GLN A 853 23.55 11.11 32.93
C GLN A 853 23.56 9.65 32.48
N LYS A 854 24.20 8.76 33.23
CA LYS A 854 24.08 7.32 32.99
C LYS A 854 22.71 6.83 33.45
N HIS A 855 22.00 6.08 32.61
CA HIS A 855 20.64 5.59 32.89
C HIS A 855 20.53 4.71 34.15
N ASN A 856 21.64 4.13 34.61
CA ASN A 856 21.70 3.28 35.80
C ASN A 856 22.24 4.01 37.04
N ASP A 857 22.60 5.29 36.91
CA ASP A 857 23.07 6.10 38.02
C ASP A 857 21.87 6.81 38.65
N SER A 858 21.15 6.16 39.55
CA SER A 858 19.99 6.75 40.23
C SER A 858 20.38 7.69 41.38
N GLY A 859 21.66 7.73 41.77
CA GLY A 859 22.13 8.47 42.95
C GLY A 859 22.44 9.95 42.69
N VAL A 860 22.58 10.35 41.42
CA VAL A 860 22.94 11.72 41.03
C VAL A 860 21.71 12.47 40.51
N TRP A 861 21.57 13.74 40.89
CA TRP A 861 20.53 14.64 40.39
C TRP A 861 21.10 15.49 39.26
N SER A 862 20.47 15.43 38.09
CA SER A 862 20.95 16.12 36.88
C SER A 862 20.62 17.61 36.87
N LEU A 863 19.68 18.04 37.72
CA LEU A 863 19.29 19.43 37.97
C LEU A 863 19.07 19.63 39.46
N GLU A 864 19.60 20.72 40.00
CA GLU A 864 19.22 21.28 41.30
C GLU A 864 18.99 22.78 41.18
N TRP A 865 17.79 23.24 41.54
CA TRP A 865 17.40 24.64 41.53
C TRP A 865 16.93 25.05 42.93
N LYS A 866 17.73 25.88 43.60
CA LYS A 866 17.49 26.37 44.96
C LYS A 866 17.23 27.87 44.90
N VAL A 867 16.13 28.30 45.51
CA VAL A 867 15.73 29.70 45.59
C VAL A 867 15.48 30.03 47.05
N GLU A 868 16.30 30.88 47.63
CA GLU A 868 16.12 31.41 48.98
C GLU A 868 14.88 32.32 49.01
N LEU A 869 14.05 32.17 50.04
CA LEU A 869 12.84 32.94 50.26
C LEU A 869 13.02 33.78 51.52
N VAL A 870 13.17 35.09 51.35
CA VAL A 870 13.50 36.03 52.42
C VAL A 870 12.27 36.87 52.77
N ARG A 871 11.98 37.07 54.05
CA ARG A 871 10.94 38.03 54.48
C ARG A 871 11.38 39.46 54.15
N LYS A 872 10.50 40.26 53.55
CA LYS A 872 10.67 41.70 53.41
C LYS A 872 10.86 42.28 54.82
N GLN A 873 12.01 42.87 55.11
CA GLN A 873 12.18 43.63 56.34
C GLN A 873 11.21 44.81 56.29
N SER A 874 10.27 44.87 57.24
CA SER A 874 9.57 46.11 57.54
C SER A 874 10.62 47.11 58.00
N ASN A 875 10.76 48.25 57.33
CA ASN A 875 11.51 49.37 57.87
C ASN A 875 11.09 49.56 59.34
N PRO A 876 12.03 49.67 60.29
CA PRO A 876 11.65 50.15 61.61
C PRO A 876 11.06 51.54 61.42
N VAL A 877 9.83 51.71 61.89
CA VAL A 877 9.26 53.03 62.16
C VAL A 877 10.28 53.72 63.08
N GLU A 878 10.93 54.78 62.60
CA GLU A 878 11.70 55.67 63.47
C GLU A 878 10.74 56.23 64.54
N PRO A 879 11.13 56.23 65.82
CA PRO A 879 10.30 56.71 66.93
C PRO A 879 10.02 58.22 66.89
#